data_AF-A0A0R3X6T1-F1
#
_entry.id   AF-A0A0R3X6T1-F1
#
_cell.length_a   1.000
_cell.length_b   1.000
_cell.length_c   1.000
_cell.angle_alpha   90.00
_cell.angle_beta   90.00
_cell.angle_gamma   90.00
#
_symmetry.space_group_name_H-M   'P 1'
#
loop_
_entity.id
_entity.type
_entity.pdbx_description
1 polymer ?
#
loop_
_entity_poly.entity_id
_entity_poly.type
_entity_poly.pdbx_seq_one_letter_code
_entity_poly.pdbx_strand_id
1 'polypeptide(L)'
;NSTPPSQLSDAYFHRKSFGQHSFGGLIFICGSIDGVLAVASRRHNANDIIATVIAVQPTKIVYRGRIAVFSIEMLKDERIVVVAELRHGFSEEAAFSWMSQVLQAVDSIHQVSVYALALVPQNQLPRTPFGGIHVHEVRRLFSEGQLHPIMLLLCPHSAIQNLPQPRTQPPTSLVGASAILVGQVVQGARMAEAHGRFISNPQTVTEVLLWRATHTPEDRLFSVYNAKGAVVAGLTCHQLHQKAERLGSLLQEKGNVKPGSVVAVMFMPGIEMVCAFYACLYIAAIPVLVRPPQQPRSPAIGSGSTPASSTSSTALGASEAASRIPVSSWPQLLDYDETWRKKLSTVYLPHSPDTEVAYLDFTPSTTGTLTGVEVTHAVASALCRAQKMQCEFYPARELVLSLEPYSGLSASLWLLTSIYCGHHSILVPPQVTEVAPDLWLTLCSQKKIREAFCSYATIKLGTIYSVAFFVPQMKEVSLEHLRNLVIVSEERPRVTLTSLFTKMFAAVNLNPRAVSTSFGCRANLAMCLQGASSPDITTVYVDRVSLRNDRVNLLERGSPNGLCLMESGKLLPGVHVAIANPDTLGQCADSHLGEIWVSSPHNSTHLSSTSSSSAAAASTSAAYENAPVDPLRARFVAGITDRVYARTGFLGFVRRTELTQSDGALHDAVFVVGSLAESMMLRGMRFYPMDIENTVLRSHKKINECAVFTWSDLLVVVVELLGEESEALDLVHPITASVLREHQLIVGVVVVVDRDTVRVDFYGEKQRILLRDNFVNDELDPIYVSYNM
;
A
#
# COMPACT_ATOMS: atom_id res chain seq x y z
N ASN A 1 10.52 -50.35 73.99
CA ASN A 1 11.26 -50.16 72.73
C ASN A 1 11.13 -48.74 72.25
N SER A 2 12.07 -47.93 72.72
CA SER A 2 12.39 -46.59 72.24
C SER A 2 12.92 -46.67 70.80
N THR A 3 12.14 -46.21 69.83
CA THR A 3 12.66 -45.86 68.50
C THR A 3 13.43 -44.54 68.62
N PRO A 4 14.72 -44.47 68.23
CA PRO A 4 15.47 -43.22 68.28
C PRO A 4 14.94 -42.25 67.20
N PRO A 5 15.14 -40.94 67.35
CA PRO A 5 14.85 -40.00 66.28
C PRO A 5 15.75 -40.32 65.08
N SER A 6 15.14 -40.53 63.92
CA SER A 6 15.86 -40.64 62.65
C SER A 6 16.77 -39.43 62.48
N GLN A 7 18.08 -39.67 62.30
CA GLN A 7 19.02 -38.64 61.90
C GLN A 7 18.45 -37.92 60.67
N LEU A 8 18.21 -36.61 60.79
CA LEU A 8 18.02 -35.73 59.64
C LEU A 8 19.23 -35.92 58.75
N SER A 9 19.03 -36.46 57.54
CA SER A 9 20.10 -36.59 56.55
C SER A 9 20.71 -35.21 56.29
N ASP A 10 22.04 -35.12 56.22
CA ASP A 10 22.82 -33.94 55.75
C ASP A 10 22.60 -33.67 54.24
N ALA A 11 21.34 -33.72 53.79
CA ALA A 11 20.94 -33.42 52.44
C ALA A 11 20.68 -31.91 52.33
N TYR A 12 21.50 -31.21 51.55
CA TYR A 12 21.27 -29.82 51.23
C TYR A 12 20.00 -29.67 50.40
N PHE A 13 19.00 -28.97 50.93
CA PHE A 13 17.81 -28.58 50.18
C PHE A 13 18.12 -27.33 49.35
N HIS A 14 17.92 -27.41 48.03
CA HIS A 14 18.17 -26.29 47.12
C HIS A 14 17.07 -25.23 47.26
N ARG A 15 17.35 -24.12 47.95
CA ARG A 15 16.44 -22.96 48.04
C ARG A 15 16.79 -21.94 46.96
N LYS A 16 15.79 -21.48 46.20
CA LYS A 16 15.90 -20.50 45.10
C LYS A 16 16.18 -19.06 45.60
N SER A 17 17.23 -18.84 46.38
CA SER A 17 17.54 -17.52 46.95
C SER A 17 19.03 -17.21 46.92
N PHE A 18 19.38 -15.95 46.69
CA PHE A 18 20.75 -15.47 46.81
C PHE A 18 21.04 -15.12 48.28
N GLY A 19 22.19 -15.54 48.79
CA GLY A 19 22.63 -15.11 50.10
C GLY A 19 24.14 -14.95 50.19
N GLN A 20 24.57 -14.01 51.02
CA GLN A 20 25.98 -13.82 51.37
C GLN A 20 26.21 -14.31 52.80
N HIS A 21 27.27 -15.10 52.98
CA HIS A 21 27.73 -15.51 54.30
C HIS A 21 28.69 -14.45 54.85
N SER A 22 28.38 -13.87 56.01
CA SER A 22 29.26 -12.90 56.66
C SER A 22 30.11 -13.56 57.76
N PHE A 23 31.16 -12.88 58.21
CA PHE A 23 31.87 -13.27 59.44
C PHE A 23 30.88 -13.31 60.62
N GLY A 24 30.85 -14.42 61.35
CA GLY A 24 29.94 -14.64 62.49
C GLY A 24 28.78 -15.61 62.27
N GLY A 25 28.68 -16.29 61.12
CA GLY A 25 27.66 -17.32 60.87
C GLY A 25 26.26 -16.77 60.52
N LEU A 26 26.17 -15.48 60.19
CA LEU A 26 24.95 -14.86 59.69
C LEU A 26 24.84 -15.03 58.18
N ILE A 27 23.63 -15.38 57.72
CA ILE A 27 23.28 -15.47 56.30
C ILE A 27 22.32 -14.32 55.99
N PHE A 28 22.74 -13.43 55.10
CA PHE A 28 21.88 -12.39 54.56
C PHE A 28 21.25 -12.88 53.28
N ILE A 29 19.91 -12.94 53.23
CA ILE A 29 19.19 -13.26 52.00
C ILE A 29 19.05 -11.97 51.19
N CYS A 30 19.74 -11.91 50.05
CA CYS A 30 19.77 -10.73 49.19
C CYS A 30 18.61 -10.72 48.17
N GLY A 31 17.94 -11.85 47.93
CA GLY A 31 16.78 -11.90 47.02
C GLY A 31 16.38 -13.32 46.59
N SER A 32 15.29 -13.42 45.83
CA SER A 32 14.87 -14.67 45.17
C SER A 32 15.52 -14.78 43.79
N ILE A 33 15.87 -16.00 43.36
CA ILE A 33 16.37 -16.22 42.00
C ILE A 33 15.34 -15.84 40.94
N ASP A 34 14.05 -16.02 41.26
CA ASP A 34 12.93 -15.71 40.37
C ASP A 34 12.67 -14.18 40.29
N GLY A 35 13.33 -13.38 41.15
CA GLY A 35 13.24 -11.91 41.17
C GLY A 35 14.46 -11.19 40.58
N VAL A 36 15.41 -11.92 39.99
CA VAL A 36 16.59 -11.33 39.34
C VAL A 36 16.31 -11.11 37.85
N LEU A 37 16.56 -9.89 37.40
CA LEU A 37 16.42 -9.42 36.03
C LEU A 37 17.80 -9.39 35.36
N ALA A 38 17.93 -9.87 34.13
CA ALA A 38 19.19 -9.88 33.40
C ALA A 38 19.13 -8.88 32.24
N VAL A 39 19.67 -7.68 32.45
CA VAL A 39 19.55 -6.55 31.51
C VAL A 39 20.95 -6.02 31.18
N ALA A 40 21.26 -5.86 29.89
CA ALA A 40 22.55 -5.34 29.43
C ALA A 40 23.75 -6.10 30.03
N SER A 41 23.65 -7.43 30.11
CA SER A 41 24.64 -8.32 30.74
C SER A 41 24.89 -8.09 32.25
N ARG A 42 24.04 -7.32 32.92
CA ARG A 42 24.05 -7.11 34.38
C ARG A 42 22.84 -7.76 35.03
N ARG A 43 22.97 -8.12 36.31
CA ARG A 43 21.88 -8.67 37.12
C ARG A 43 21.36 -7.62 38.07
N HIS A 44 20.06 -7.35 38.01
CA HIS A 44 19.37 -6.40 38.89
C HIS A 44 18.32 -7.15 39.70
N ASN A 45 18.17 -6.81 40.98
CA ASN A 45 17.10 -7.36 41.79
C ASN A 45 15.85 -6.49 41.66
N ALA A 46 14.71 -7.10 41.32
CA ALA A 46 13.44 -6.40 41.20
C ALA A 46 13.08 -5.65 42.50
N ASN A 47 13.40 -6.21 43.67
CA ASN A 47 13.10 -5.58 44.97
C ASN A 47 13.88 -4.26 45.18
N ASP A 48 15.12 -4.17 44.68
CA ASP A 48 15.93 -2.97 44.82
C ASP A 48 15.38 -1.85 43.93
N ILE A 49 14.90 -2.19 42.74
CA ILE A 49 14.23 -1.25 41.85
C ILE A 49 12.89 -0.81 42.46
N ILE A 50 12.10 -1.73 43.03
CA ILE A 50 10.88 -1.39 43.76
C ILE A 50 11.18 -0.43 44.92
N ALA A 51 12.26 -0.67 45.67
CA ALA A 51 12.67 0.22 46.75
C ALA A 51 13.00 1.63 46.24
N THR A 52 13.69 1.75 45.10
CA THR A 52 13.94 3.03 44.44
C THR A 52 12.66 3.71 43.96
N VAL A 53 11.75 2.98 43.31
CA VAL A 53 10.45 3.50 42.86
C VAL A 53 9.64 4.03 44.05
N ILE A 54 9.65 3.32 45.18
CA ILE A 54 8.98 3.77 46.41
C ILE A 54 9.69 4.98 47.01
N ALA A 55 11.02 5.06 46.95
CA ALA A 55 11.76 6.20 47.51
C ALA A 55 11.43 7.52 46.80
N VAL A 56 11.07 7.46 45.51
CA VAL A 56 10.53 8.60 44.76
C VAL A 56 9.13 8.90 45.27
N GLN A 57 9.05 9.85 46.21
CA GLN A 57 7.83 10.28 46.91
C GLN A 57 7.13 9.17 47.73
N PRO A 58 7.65 8.82 48.93
CA PRO A 58 7.40 7.59 49.69
C PRO A 58 5.96 7.08 49.93
N THR A 59 4.91 7.88 49.75
CA THR A 59 3.54 7.52 50.18
C THR A 59 2.37 8.18 49.46
N LYS A 60 2.56 9.07 48.47
CA LYS A 60 1.44 9.87 47.94
C LYS A 60 0.76 9.25 46.71
N ILE A 61 1.51 8.88 45.67
CA ILE A 61 0.92 8.58 44.35
C ILE A 61 0.59 7.09 44.14
N VAL A 62 1.44 6.17 44.62
CA VAL A 62 1.26 4.71 44.45
C VAL A 62 1.13 3.97 45.80
N TYR A 63 0.54 2.78 45.80
CA TYR A 63 0.45 1.94 47.01
C TYR A 63 1.73 1.14 47.24
N ARG A 64 2.23 1.14 48.49
CA ARG A 64 3.31 0.22 48.90
C ARG A 64 2.82 -1.22 48.74
N GLY A 65 3.64 -2.06 48.09
CA GLY A 65 3.30 -3.45 47.80
C GLY A 65 2.38 -3.66 46.59
N ARG A 66 2.02 -2.60 45.85
CA ARG A 66 1.25 -2.71 44.59
C ARG A 66 2.06 -2.22 43.38
N ILE A 67 3.28 -2.74 43.30
CA ILE A 67 4.25 -2.45 42.24
C ILE A 67 4.74 -3.80 41.72
N ALA A 68 4.71 -3.99 40.41
CA ALA A 68 5.35 -5.08 39.71
C ALA A 68 6.57 -4.55 38.96
N VAL A 69 7.73 -5.20 39.14
CA VAL A 69 8.90 -4.97 38.31
C VAL A 69 9.29 -6.29 37.69
N PHE A 70 9.41 -6.30 36.36
CA PHE A 70 9.78 -7.48 35.59
C PHE A 70 10.59 -7.06 34.36
N SER A 71 11.17 -8.03 33.69
CA SER A 71 11.86 -7.83 32.43
C SER A 71 11.06 -8.43 31.26
N ILE A 72 11.20 -7.85 30.08
CA ILE A 72 10.68 -8.39 28.82
C ILE A 72 11.79 -8.48 27.79
N GLU A 73 11.75 -9.47 26.91
CA GLU A 73 12.77 -9.66 25.88
C GLU A 73 12.51 -8.70 24.71
N MET A 74 13.52 -7.89 24.38
CA MET A 74 13.50 -6.98 23.24
C MET A 74 14.78 -7.19 22.42
N LEU A 75 14.62 -7.56 21.16
CA LEU A 75 15.71 -7.96 20.27
C LEU A 75 16.49 -9.18 20.82
N LYS A 76 17.61 -8.95 21.51
CA LYS A 76 18.53 -9.99 22.03
C LYS A 76 18.81 -9.84 23.53
N ASP A 77 18.09 -8.96 24.21
CA ASP A 77 18.38 -8.60 25.60
C ASP A 77 17.09 -8.23 26.34
N GLU A 78 17.09 -8.33 27.67
CA GLU A 78 15.88 -8.02 28.44
C GLU A 78 15.79 -6.54 28.79
N ARG A 79 14.58 -6.04 29.00
CA ARG A 79 14.29 -4.64 29.31
C ARG A 79 13.35 -4.52 30.48
N ILE A 80 13.63 -3.58 31.39
CA ILE A 80 12.90 -3.41 32.64
C ILE A 80 11.56 -2.73 32.38
N VAL A 81 10.50 -3.32 32.92
CA VAL A 81 9.15 -2.76 32.95
C VAL A 81 8.72 -2.59 34.40
N VAL A 82 8.15 -1.43 34.71
CA VAL A 82 7.60 -1.11 36.02
C VAL A 82 6.10 -0.86 35.85
N VAL A 83 5.27 -1.53 36.63
CA VAL A 83 3.82 -1.32 36.66
C VAL A 83 3.40 -1.03 38.09
N ALA A 84 2.62 0.03 38.31
CA ALA A 84 2.14 0.39 39.64
C ALA A 84 0.66 0.79 39.64
N GLU A 85 -0.04 0.51 40.74
CA GLU A 85 -1.41 1.02 40.93
C GLU A 85 -1.38 2.50 41.36
N LEU A 86 -2.06 3.34 40.59
CA LEU A 86 -2.28 4.75 40.89
C LEU A 86 -3.37 4.91 41.96
N ARG A 87 -3.11 5.79 42.94
CA ARG A 87 -4.12 6.17 43.93
C ARG A 87 -5.15 7.13 43.33
N HIS A 88 -6.37 7.11 43.87
CA HIS A 88 -7.41 8.08 43.49
C HIS A 88 -7.03 9.51 43.88
N GLY A 89 -7.53 10.48 43.09
CA GLY A 89 -7.44 11.91 43.41
C GLY A 89 -6.16 12.61 42.95
N PHE A 90 -5.35 12.00 42.09
CA PHE A 90 -4.18 12.62 41.46
C PHE A 90 -4.49 13.04 40.03
N SER A 91 -3.96 14.20 39.61
CA SER A 91 -4.00 14.64 38.22
C SER A 91 -3.00 13.86 37.36
N GLU A 92 -3.24 13.81 36.04
CA GLU A 92 -2.33 13.20 35.07
C GLU A 92 -0.95 13.87 35.09
N GLU A 93 -0.89 15.20 35.22
CA GLU A 93 0.37 15.95 35.34
C GLU A 93 1.20 15.50 36.55
N ALA A 94 0.56 15.30 37.71
CA ALA A 94 1.24 14.86 38.92
C ALA A 94 1.78 13.43 38.77
N ALA A 95 1.00 12.55 38.15
CA ALA A 95 1.41 11.19 37.84
C ALA A 95 2.57 11.18 36.81
N PHE A 96 2.53 12.01 35.77
CA PHE A 96 3.58 12.12 34.75
C PHE A 96 4.89 12.64 35.35
N SER A 97 4.80 13.67 36.21
CA SER A 97 5.95 14.21 36.94
C SER A 97 6.61 13.15 37.82
N TRP A 98 5.80 12.37 38.54
CA TRP A 98 6.29 11.26 39.36
C TRP A 98 6.94 10.17 38.51
N MET A 99 6.30 9.76 37.41
CA MET A 99 6.86 8.77 36.49
C MET A 99 8.23 9.22 35.95
N SER A 100 8.37 10.47 35.55
CA SER A 100 9.64 11.03 35.08
C SER A 100 10.74 11.00 36.16
N GLN A 101 10.40 11.33 37.42
CA GLN A 101 11.33 11.23 38.54
C GLN A 101 11.75 9.79 38.83
N VAL A 102 10.84 8.81 38.68
CA VAL A 102 11.13 7.39 38.82
C VAL A 102 12.13 6.94 37.76
N LEU A 103 11.92 7.30 36.49
CA LEU A 103 12.84 6.96 35.41
C LEU A 103 14.26 7.48 35.70
N GLN A 104 14.38 8.74 36.12
CA GLN A 104 15.66 9.36 36.48
C GLN A 104 16.31 8.71 37.71
N ALA A 105 15.53 8.37 38.73
CA ALA A 105 16.05 7.73 39.95
C ALA A 105 16.56 6.31 39.66
N VAL A 106 15.85 5.54 38.85
CA VAL A 106 16.28 4.19 38.47
C VAL A 106 17.55 4.25 37.63
N ASP A 107 17.61 5.14 36.63
CA ASP A 107 18.79 5.32 35.79
C ASP A 107 20.03 5.74 36.61
N SER A 108 19.90 6.73 37.49
CA SER A 108 21.01 7.22 38.32
C SER A 108 21.52 6.19 39.35
N ILE A 109 20.63 5.47 40.03
CA ILE A 109 21.02 4.53 41.11
C ILE A 109 21.44 3.18 40.54
N HIS A 110 20.69 2.64 39.58
CA HIS A 110 20.90 1.28 39.07
C HIS A 110 21.72 1.26 37.78
N GLN A 111 22.00 2.41 37.16
CA GLN A 111 22.76 2.52 35.90
C GLN A 111 22.11 1.67 34.78
N VAL A 112 20.77 1.71 34.74
CA VAL A 112 19.95 1.00 33.76
C VAL A 112 18.68 1.80 33.47
N SER A 113 18.34 1.93 32.20
CA SER A 113 17.15 2.65 31.78
C SER A 113 15.91 1.74 31.80
N VAL A 114 14.80 2.27 32.31
CA VAL A 114 13.50 1.59 32.29
C VAL A 114 12.89 1.71 30.89
N TYR A 115 12.44 0.61 30.32
CA TYR A 115 11.82 0.59 28.99
C TYR A 115 10.36 1.05 29.01
N ALA A 116 9.60 0.63 30.02
CA ALA A 116 8.23 1.07 30.17
C ALA A 116 7.86 1.25 31.65
N LEU A 117 7.15 2.34 31.93
CA LEU A 117 6.51 2.60 33.22
C LEU A 117 5.02 2.79 32.98
N ALA A 118 4.19 1.95 33.58
CA ALA A 118 2.73 1.97 33.41
C ALA A 118 2.02 2.16 34.75
N LEU A 119 1.00 3.02 34.76
CA LEU A 119 0.12 3.23 35.89
C LEU A 119 -1.26 2.66 35.58
N VAL A 120 -1.72 1.73 36.42
CA VAL A 120 -3.02 1.08 36.29
C VAL A 120 -4.01 1.60 37.35
N PRO A 121 -5.32 1.49 37.12
CA PRO A 121 -6.32 1.82 38.12
C PRO A 121 -6.17 0.99 39.40
N GLN A 122 -6.70 1.52 40.50
CA GLN A 122 -6.65 0.85 41.79
C GLN A 122 -7.30 -0.54 41.74
N ASN A 123 -6.68 -1.52 42.40
CA ASN A 123 -7.11 -2.91 42.50
C ASN A 123 -7.17 -3.68 41.16
N GLN A 124 -6.52 -3.19 40.10
CA GLN A 124 -6.45 -3.92 38.83
C GLN A 124 -5.21 -4.80 38.66
N LEU A 125 -4.16 -4.66 39.48
CA LEU A 125 -3.03 -5.57 39.38
C LEU A 125 -3.44 -7.00 39.81
N PRO A 126 -3.23 -8.01 38.96
CA PRO A 126 -3.42 -9.42 39.32
C PRO A 126 -2.69 -9.78 40.62
N ARG A 127 -3.39 -10.49 41.53
CA ARG A 127 -2.85 -10.91 42.83
C ARG A 127 -2.77 -12.42 42.95
N THR A 128 -1.78 -12.89 43.67
CA THR A 128 -1.67 -14.28 44.10
C THR A 128 -2.68 -14.58 45.20
N PRO A 129 -3.02 -15.85 45.48
CA PRO A 129 -3.92 -16.23 46.57
C PRO A 129 -3.48 -15.71 47.95
N PHE A 130 -2.19 -15.41 48.12
CA PHE A 130 -1.59 -14.87 49.35
C PHE A 130 -1.53 -13.33 49.38
N GLY A 131 -2.16 -12.66 48.41
CA GLY A 131 -2.27 -11.19 48.37
C GLY A 131 -1.09 -10.45 47.77
N GLY A 132 -0.01 -11.13 47.38
CA GLY A 132 1.12 -10.54 46.65
C GLY A 132 0.79 -10.30 45.18
N ILE A 133 1.58 -9.47 44.48
CA ILE A 133 1.38 -9.21 43.05
C ILE A 133 1.79 -10.43 42.21
N HIS A 134 0.93 -10.86 41.28
CA HIS A 134 1.19 -11.96 40.37
C HIS A 134 1.99 -11.47 39.15
N VAL A 135 3.29 -11.23 39.34
CA VAL A 135 4.18 -10.60 38.34
C VAL A 135 4.13 -11.26 36.96
N HIS A 136 4.06 -12.60 36.89
CA HIS A 136 3.97 -13.32 35.61
C HIS A 136 2.70 -12.97 34.82
N GLU A 137 1.58 -12.74 35.52
CA GLU A 137 0.31 -12.42 34.87
C GLU A 137 0.28 -10.96 34.44
N VAL A 138 0.84 -10.06 35.27
CA VAL A 138 1.06 -8.66 34.88
C VAL A 138 1.93 -8.58 33.62
N ARG A 139 3.04 -9.33 33.56
CA ARG A 139 3.92 -9.40 32.39
C ARG A 139 3.16 -9.86 31.15
N ARG A 140 2.34 -10.92 31.27
CA ARG A 140 1.52 -11.44 30.18
C ARG A 140 0.52 -10.40 29.67
N LEU A 141 -0.27 -9.80 30.57
CA LEU A 141 -1.26 -8.77 30.22
C LEU A 141 -0.61 -7.53 29.59
N PHE A 142 0.55 -7.10 30.11
CA PHE A 142 1.30 -5.99 29.51
C PHE A 142 1.77 -6.32 28.09
N SER A 143 2.39 -7.48 27.89
CA SER A 143 2.90 -7.90 26.57
C SER A 143 1.79 -8.14 25.55
N GLU A 144 0.59 -8.54 25.99
CA GLU A 144 -0.57 -8.76 25.12
C GLU A 144 -1.42 -7.51 24.87
N GLY A 145 -1.14 -6.38 25.54
CA GLY A 145 -1.99 -5.17 25.45
C GLY A 145 -3.37 -5.37 26.08
N GLN A 146 -3.41 -5.91 27.29
CA GLN A 146 -4.65 -6.17 28.06
C GLN A 146 -4.53 -5.69 29.51
N LEU A 147 -3.63 -4.75 29.77
CA LEU A 147 -3.36 -4.24 31.11
C LEU A 147 -4.26 -3.04 31.45
N HIS A 148 -4.79 -2.35 30.44
CA HIS A 148 -5.64 -1.17 30.57
C HIS A 148 -5.01 -0.06 31.45
N PRO A 149 -3.78 0.39 31.13
CA PRO A 149 -3.14 1.46 31.90
C PRO A 149 -3.90 2.78 31.72
N ILE A 150 -3.92 3.60 32.76
CA ILE A 150 -4.39 5.00 32.70
C ILE A 150 -3.31 5.89 32.10
N MET A 151 -2.05 5.56 32.38
CA MET A 151 -0.88 6.29 31.88
C MET A 151 0.25 5.34 31.56
N LEU A 152 0.97 5.62 30.48
CA LEU A 152 2.05 4.81 29.97
C LEU A 152 3.18 5.70 29.47
N LEU A 153 4.40 5.47 29.97
CA LEU A 153 5.62 6.02 29.41
C LEU A 153 6.45 4.89 28.84
N LEU A 154 6.65 4.92 27.51
CA LEU A 154 7.62 4.08 26.83
C LEU A 154 8.88 4.89 26.56
N CYS A 155 10.05 4.31 26.88
CA CYS A 155 11.36 4.92 26.68
C CYS A 155 12.28 4.05 25.80
N PRO A 156 11.85 3.65 24.58
CA PRO A 156 12.63 2.75 23.75
C PRO A 156 13.96 3.37 23.28
N HIS A 157 14.04 4.69 23.08
CA HIS A 157 15.29 5.32 22.61
C HIS A 157 16.39 5.23 23.66
N SER A 158 16.04 5.45 24.93
CA SER A 158 16.98 5.35 26.05
C SER A 158 17.32 3.90 26.36
N ALA A 159 16.33 3.01 26.35
CA ALA A 159 16.49 1.63 26.80
C ALA A 159 17.11 0.69 25.74
N ILE A 160 17.02 1.01 24.44
CA ILE A 160 17.46 0.11 23.35
C ILE A 160 18.70 0.68 22.65
N GLN A 161 19.87 0.22 23.10
CA GLN A 161 21.16 0.65 22.55
C GLN A 161 21.75 -0.34 21.53
N ASN A 162 21.17 -1.53 21.39
CA ASN A 162 21.66 -2.65 20.58
C ASN A 162 21.01 -2.72 19.17
N LEU A 163 20.60 -1.57 18.62
CA LEU A 163 20.13 -1.50 17.24
C LEU A 163 21.26 -1.81 16.24
N PRO A 164 20.95 -2.34 15.05
CA PRO A 164 21.95 -2.54 13.99
C PRO A 164 22.68 -1.24 13.68
N GLN A 165 23.96 -1.30 13.30
CA GLN A 165 24.69 -0.09 12.92
C GLN A 165 24.01 0.62 11.76
N PRO A 166 23.86 1.96 11.80
CA PRO A 166 23.38 2.74 10.67
C PRO A 166 24.24 2.47 9.43
N ARG A 167 23.61 2.39 8.26
CA ARG A 167 24.33 2.25 7.00
C ARG A 167 25.01 3.58 6.67
N THR A 168 26.34 3.59 6.60
CA THR A 168 27.08 4.71 6.02
C THR A 168 27.18 4.49 4.52
N GLN A 169 26.48 5.32 3.74
CA GLN A 169 26.69 5.31 2.29
C GLN A 169 28.00 6.08 2.00
N PRO A 170 28.92 5.51 1.19
CA PRO A 170 30.06 6.29 0.72
C PRO A 170 29.54 7.50 -0.08
N PRO A 171 30.21 8.67 -0.03
CA PRO A 171 29.81 9.83 -0.80
C PRO A 171 29.66 9.47 -2.27
N THR A 172 28.49 9.76 -2.85
CA THR A 172 28.19 9.48 -4.28
C THR A 172 29.24 10.12 -5.21
N SER A 173 29.86 11.22 -4.77
CA SER A 173 30.95 11.91 -5.47
C SER A 173 32.27 11.13 -5.56
N LEU A 174 32.50 10.12 -4.70
CA LEU A 174 33.73 9.32 -4.69
C LEU A 174 33.60 7.99 -5.45
N VAL A 175 32.38 7.61 -5.84
CA VAL A 175 32.10 6.33 -6.50
C VAL A 175 31.57 6.61 -7.91
N GLY A 176 32.48 6.69 -8.89
CA GLY A 176 32.09 6.85 -10.29
C GLY A 176 31.31 5.63 -10.82
N ALA A 177 30.48 5.83 -11.84
CA ALA A 177 29.66 4.77 -12.46
C ALA A 177 30.48 3.52 -12.87
N SER A 178 31.73 3.72 -13.29
CA SER A 178 32.67 2.65 -13.62
C SER A 178 33.14 1.83 -12.40
N ALA A 179 33.22 2.42 -11.20
CA ALA A 179 33.62 1.73 -9.98
C ALA A 179 32.50 0.80 -9.47
N ILE A 180 31.24 1.15 -9.74
CA ILE A 180 30.06 0.32 -9.46
C ILE A 180 29.94 -0.81 -10.47
N LEU A 181 30.24 -0.59 -11.75
CA LEU A 181 30.30 -1.68 -12.73
C LEU A 181 31.39 -2.72 -12.40
N VAL A 182 32.54 -2.31 -11.86
CA VAL A 182 33.61 -3.26 -11.48
C VAL A 182 33.35 -3.91 -10.10
N GLY A 183 32.55 -3.28 -9.23
CA GLY A 183 32.24 -3.78 -7.88
C GLY A 183 30.85 -4.45 -7.68
N GLN A 184 29.86 -4.14 -8.53
CA GLN A 184 28.47 -4.65 -8.48
C GLN A 184 28.07 -5.48 -9.69
N VAL A 185 28.71 -5.30 -10.86
CA VAL A 185 28.67 -6.29 -11.94
C VAL A 185 29.93 -7.15 -11.80
N VAL A 186 29.86 -8.13 -10.92
CA VAL A 186 30.91 -9.17 -10.87
C VAL A 186 30.98 -9.78 -12.27
N GLN A 187 32.17 -9.87 -12.86
CA GLN A 187 32.37 -10.59 -14.14
C GLN A 187 31.63 -11.93 -14.10
N GLY A 188 30.61 -12.10 -14.95
CA GLY A 188 29.77 -13.30 -15.01
C GLY A 188 28.35 -13.17 -14.44
N ALA A 189 27.99 -12.06 -13.79
CA ALA A 189 26.62 -11.80 -13.35
C ALA A 189 25.70 -11.39 -14.52
N ARG A 190 24.44 -11.86 -14.52
CA ARG A 190 23.44 -11.50 -15.54
C ARG A 190 22.93 -10.07 -15.28
N MET A 191 22.83 -9.26 -16.34
CA MET A 191 22.19 -7.96 -16.28
C MET A 191 20.69 -8.10 -15.98
N ALA A 192 20.17 -7.23 -15.11
CA ALA A 192 18.77 -7.23 -14.74
C ALA A 192 17.92 -6.57 -15.82
N GLU A 193 17.56 -7.35 -16.84
CA GLU A 193 16.67 -6.93 -17.93
C GLU A 193 15.66 -8.03 -18.30
N ALA A 194 14.52 -7.62 -18.83
CA ALA A 194 13.46 -8.51 -19.31
C ALA A 194 12.68 -7.85 -20.45
N HIS A 195 12.08 -8.65 -21.33
CA HIS A 195 11.35 -8.15 -22.49
C HIS A 195 10.06 -8.95 -22.78
N GLY A 196 9.05 -8.27 -23.31
CA GLY A 196 7.90 -8.87 -23.95
C GLY A 196 8.12 -9.14 -25.44
N ARG A 197 7.15 -9.82 -26.08
CA ARG A 197 7.19 -10.16 -27.52
C ARG A 197 7.19 -8.91 -28.42
N PHE A 198 7.78 -8.97 -29.62
CA PHE A 198 7.74 -7.89 -30.61
C PHE A 198 6.35 -7.75 -31.30
N ILE A 199 6.01 -6.55 -31.78
CA ILE A 199 4.75 -6.28 -32.50
C ILE A 199 4.94 -5.30 -33.68
N SER A 200 4.15 -5.43 -34.76
CA SER A 200 4.13 -4.52 -35.93
C SER A 200 2.73 -3.97 -36.27
N ASN A 201 2.70 -2.89 -37.08
CA ASN A 201 1.57 -2.13 -37.69
C ASN A 201 0.54 -1.39 -36.79
N PRO A 202 0.40 -0.05 -36.90
CA PRO A 202 -0.61 0.71 -36.17
C PRO A 202 -1.89 1.00 -36.98
N GLN A 203 -3.04 0.64 -36.41
CA GLN A 203 -4.34 1.28 -36.66
C GLN A 203 -4.75 2.00 -35.39
N THR A 204 -5.38 3.17 -35.53
CA THR A 204 -5.83 3.94 -34.35
C THR A 204 -7.17 3.43 -33.83
N VAL A 205 -7.44 3.62 -32.54
CA VAL A 205 -8.71 3.16 -31.92
C VAL A 205 -9.94 3.79 -32.58
N THR A 206 -9.85 5.06 -33.03
CA THR A 206 -10.93 5.77 -33.74
C THR A 206 -11.24 5.12 -35.09
N GLU A 207 -10.22 4.78 -35.87
CA GLU A 207 -10.37 4.06 -37.14
C GLU A 207 -11.03 2.70 -36.94
N VAL A 208 -10.62 1.98 -35.90
CA VAL A 208 -11.21 0.68 -35.56
C VAL A 208 -12.70 0.81 -35.23
N LEU A 209 -13.12 1.84 -34.49
CA LEU A 209 -14.53 2.06 -34.21
C LEU A 209 -15.35 2.31 -35.49
N LEU A 210 -14.85 3.16 -36.39
CA LEU A 210 -15.53 3.45 -37.67
C LEU A 210 -15.62 2.20 -38.55
N TRP A 211 -14.54 1.43 -38.61
CA TRP A 211 -14.53 0.16 -39.34
C TRP A 211 -15.55 -0.83 -38.77
N ARG A 212 -15.63 -0.97 -37.44
CA ARG A 212 -16.62 -1.86 -36.80
C ARG A 212 -18.05 -1.39 -36.96
N ALA A 213 -18.30 -0.09 -36.87
CA ALA A 213 -19.64 0.48 -37.04
C ALA A 213 -20.23 0.22 -38.43
N THR A 214 -19.37 -0.08 -39.42
CA THR A 214 -19.77 -0.41 -40.81
C THR A 214 -19.76 -1.92 -41.08
N HIS A 215 -18.78 -2.66 -40.55
CA HIS A 215 -18.61 -4.09 -40.88
C HIS A 215 -19.24 -5.04 -39.86
N THR A 216 -19.30 -4.64 -38.59
CA THR A 216 -19.87 -5.42 -37.48
C THR A 216 -20.80 -4.55 -36.60
N PRO A 217 -21.83 -3.91 -37.19
CA PRO A 217 -22.65 -2.88 -36.52
C PRO A 217 -23.40 -3.41 -35.28
N GLU A 218 -23.84 -4.66 -35.33
CA GLU A 218 -24.67 -5.30 -34.28
C GLU A 218 -23.83 -5.95 -33.16
N ASP A 219 -22.51 -6.05 -33.32
CA ASP A 219 -21.64 -6.62 -32.28
C ASP A 219 -21.75 -5.79 -31.01
N ARG A 220 -22.05 -6.47 -29.89
CA ARG A 220 -22.23 -5.84 -28.59
C ARG A 220 -20.88 -5.61 -27.91
N LEU A 221 -20.53 -4.36 -27.67
CA LEU A 221 -19.28 -3.99 -27.01
C LEU A 221 -19.44 -3.86 -25.50
N PHE A 222 -20.61 -3.39 -25.03
CA PHE A 222 -20.81 -3.07 -23.61
C PHE A 222 -22.15 -3.53 -23.06
N SER A 223 -22.16 -3.93 -21.79
CA SER A 223 -23.38 -4.08 -20.98
C SER A 223 -23.11 -3.68 -19.53
N VAL A 224 -23.93 -2.79 -18.98
CA VAL A 224 -23.82 -2.32 -17.59
C VAL A 224 -24.86 -3.04 -16.75
N TYR A 225 -24.43 -3.59 -15.62
CA TYR A 225 -25.28 -4.30 -14.67
C TYR A 225 -25.55 -3.45 -13.42
N ASN A 226 -26.77 -3.58 -12.88
CA ASN A 226 -27.14 -3.00 -11.59
C ASN A 226 -27.01 -4.02 -10.45
N ALA A 227 -27.26 -3.57 -9.21
CA ALA A 227 -27.17 -4.41 -8.01
C ALA A 227 -28.14 -5.61 -7.98
N LYS A 228 -29.15 -5.62 -8.86
CA LYS A 228 -30.10 -6.75 -9.00
C LYS A 228 -29.65 -7.77 -10.06
N GLY A 229 -28.47 -7.59 -10.67
CA GLY A 229 -27.98 -8.45 -11.74
C GLY A 229 -28.71 -8.27 -13.08
N ALA A 230 -29.45 -7.18 -13.27
CA ALA A 230 -30.10 -6.86 -14.54
C ALA A 230 -29.24 -5.92 -15.39
N VAL A 231 -29.25 -6.13 -16.71
CA VAL A 231 -28.65 -5.20 -17.68
C VAL A 231 -29.49 -3.94 -17.75
N VAL A 232 -28.92 -2.81 -17.34
CA VAL A 232 -29.60 -1.50 -17.36
C VAL A 232 -29.23 -0.67 -18.58
N ALA A 233 -28.06 -0.91 -19.16
CA ALA A 233 -27.59 -0.21 -20.34
C ALA A 233 -26.65 -1.09 -21.17
N GLY A 234 -26.47 -0.76 -22.44
CA GLY A 234 -25.51 -1.42 -23.31
C GLY A 234 -25.31 -0.68 -24.63
N LEU A 235 -24.26 -1.06 -25.35
CA LEU A 235 -23.91 -0.47 -26.64
C LEU A 235 -23.45 -1.54 -27.62
N THR A 236 -23.99 -1.48 -28.85
CA THR A 236 -23.37 -2.09 -30.03
C THR A 236 -22.36 -1.14 -30.69
N CYS A 237 -21.54 -1.65 -31.60
CA CYS A 237 -20.62 -0.84 -32.39
C CYS A 237 -21.34 0.34 -33.08
N HIS A 238 -22.48 0.06 -33.70
CA HIS A 238 -23.27 1.08 -34.40
C HIS A 238 -23.87 2.12 -33.43
N GLN A 239 -24.41 1.67 -32.30
CA GLN A 239 -25.00 2.57 -31.29
C GLN A 239 -23.95 3.51 -30.68
N LEU A 240 -22.76 3.00 -30.37
CA LEU A 240 -21.65 3.82 -29.86
C LEU A 240 -21.26 4.89 -30.88
N HIS A 241 -21.06 4.50 -32.15
CA HIS A 241 -20.73 5.43 -33.22
C HIS A 241 -21.80 6.53 -33.38
N GLN A 242 -23.09 6.16 -33.47
CA GLN A 242 -24.17 7.14 -33.62
C GLN A 242 -24.26 8.12 -32.44
N LYS A 243 -24.08 7.63 -31.20
CA LYS A 243 -24.11 8.48 -30.01
C LYS A 243 -22.91 9.41 -29.96
N ALA A 244 -21.70 8.92 -30.24
CA ALA A 244 -20.49 9.72 -30.31
C ALA A 244 -20.57 10.80 -31.41
N GLU A 245 -21.16 10.47 -32.57
CA GLU A 245 -21.38 11.41 -33.68
C GLU A 245 -22.31 12.57 -33.28
N ARG A 246 -23.42 12.27 -32.60
CA ARG A 246 -24.36 13.30 -32.14
C ARG A 246 -23.77 14.17 -31.03
N LEU A 247 -23.13 13.55 -30.05
CA LEU A 247 -22.47 14.26 -28.94
C LEU A 247 -21.31 15.13 -29.43
N GLY A 248 -20.53 14.67 -30.42
CA GLY A 248 -19.48 15.47 -31.03
C GLY A 248 -20.03 16.72 -31.72
N SER A 249 -21.18 16.62 -32.40
CA SER A 249 -21.86 17.79 -32.99
C SER A 249 -22.36 18.76 -31.91
N LEU A 250 -22.90 18.25 -30.79
CA LEU A 250 -23.29 19.07 -29.64
C LEU A 250 -22.08 19.84 -29.06
N LEU A 251 -20.96 19.15 -28.88
CA LEU A 251 -19.71 19.74 -28.37
C LEU A 251 -19.18 20.83 -29.30
N GLN A 252 -19.17 20.61 -30.62
CA GLN A 252 -18.71 21.61 -31.59
C GLN A 252 -19.65 22.82 -31.67
N GLU A 253 -20.96 22.61 -31.80
CA GLU A 253 -21.90 23.69 -32.10
C GLU A 253 -22.35 24.46 -30.84
N LYS A 254 -22.75 23.75 -29.77
CA LYS A 254 -23.22 24.38 -28.53
C LYS A 254 -22.08 24.61 -27.54
N GLY A 255 -21.17 23.64 -27.44
CA GLY A 255 -20.01 23.73 -26.58
C GLY A 255 -18.88 24.62 -27.09
N ASN A 256 -18.95 25.02 -28.38
CA ASN A 256 -17.89 25.76 -29.07
C ASN A 256 -16.50 25.12 -28.90
N VAL A 257 -16.46 23.78 -28.81
CA VAL A 257 -15.24 23.00 -28.60
C VAL A 257 -14.47 22.93 -29.90
N LYS A 258 -13.19 23.30 -29.85
CA LYS A 258 -12.29 23.29 -31.01
C LYS A 258 -11.34 22.08 -30.95
N PRO A 259 -10.75 21.67 -32.08
CA PRO A 259 -9.61 20.74 -32.07
C PRO A 259 -8.54 21.17 -31.08
N GLY A 260 -8.05 20.24 -30.25
CA GLY A 260 -7.09 20.47 -29.17
C GLY A 260 -7.69 20.99 -27.86
N SER A 261 -8.99 21.33 -27.81
CA SER A 261 -9.64 21.73 -26.57
C SER A 261 -9.71 20.57 -25.57
N VAL A 262 -9.38 20.85 -24.31
CA VAL A 262 -9.52 19.91 -23.20
C VAL A 262 -10.96 19.87 -22.73
N VAL A 263 -11.55 18.67 -22.65
CA VAL A 263 -12.95 18.45 -22.25
C VAL A 263 -12.99 17.56 -21.02
N ALA A 264 -13.54 18.08 -19.92
CA ALA A 264 -13.75 17.30 -18.71
C ALA A 264 -14.98 16.40 -18.88
N VAL A 265 -14.78 15.08 -18.81
CA VAL A 265 -15.81 14.04 -18.92
C VAL A 265 -16.20 13.59 -17.52
N MET A 266 -17.35 14.04 -17.04
CA MET A 266 -17.83 13.83 -15.67
C MET A 266 -19.04 12.91 -15.62
N PHE A 267 -18.78 11.62 -15.49
CA PHE A 267 -19.83 10.61 -15.38
C PHE A 267 -19.48 9.59 -14.29
N MET A 268 -20.52 9.00 -13.70
CA MET A 268 -20.35 7.73 -12.98
C MET A 268 -19.97 6.63 -14.00
N PRO A 269 -19.32 5.54 -13.58
CA PRO A 269 -18.92 4.48 -14.51
C PRO A 269 -20.13 3.91 -15.26
N GLY A 270 -20.16 4.08 -16.58
CA GLY A 270 -21.31 3.76 -17.43
C GLY A 270 -21.02 3.95 -18.92
N ILE A 271 -22.02 3.67 -19.77
CA ILE A 271 -21.85 3.77 -21.24
C ILE A 271 -21.80 5.23 -21.73
N GLU A 272 -22.36 6.15 -20.93
CA GLU A 272 -22.41 7.59 -21.19
C GLU A 272 -20.99 8.15 -21.23
N MET A 273 -20.15 7.72 -20.28
CA MET A 273 -18.73 8.05 -20.23
C MET A 273 -17.99 7.60 -21.51
N VAL A 274 -18.25 6.38 -21.98
CA VAL A 274 -17.67 5.84 -23.22
C VAL A 274 -18.09 6.69 -24.42
N CYS A 275 -19.39 7.01 -24.52
CA CYS A 275 -19.92 7.85 -25.61
C CYS A 275 -19.28 9.24 -25.61
N ALA A 276 -19.17 9.88 -24.45
CA ALA A 276 -18.55 11.19 -24.26
C ALA A 276 -17.07 11.19 -24.63
N PHE A 277 -16.33 10.16 -24.23
CA PHE A 277 -14.92 9.99 -24.56
C PHE A 277 -14.70 9.93 -26.08
N TYR A 278 -15.44 9.08 -26.79
CA TYR A 278 -15.33 8.97 -28.25
C TYR A 278 -15.87 10.19 -29.00
N ALA A 279 -16.88 10.87 -28.45
CA ALA A 279 -17.35 12.14 -29.00
C ALA A 279 -16.24 13.19 -29.03
N CYS A 280 -15.40 13.25 -27.98
CA CYS A 280 -14.23 14.11 -27.94
C CYS A 280 -13.20 13.73 -29.02
N LEU A 281 -12.88 12.44 -29.14
CA LEU A 281 -11.94 11.95 -30.17
C LEU A 281 -12.42 12.28 -31.59
N TYR A 282 -13.73 12.17 -31.86
CA TYR A 282 -14.33 12.44 -33.18
C TYR A 282 -14.21 13.90 -33.61
N ILE A 283 -13.92 14.82 -32.70
CA ILE A 283 -13.78 16.26 -32.97
C ILE A 283 -12.38 16.78 -32.67
N ALA A 284 -11.41 15.88 -32.47
CA ALA A 284 -10.04 16.18 -32.05
C ALA A 284 -9.94 16.91 -30.69
N ALA A 285 -10.93 16.77 -29.82
CA ALA A 285 -10.86 17.26 -28.45
C ALA A 285 -10.15 16.24 -27.54
N ILE A 286 -9.54 16.73 -26.46
CA ILE A 286 -8.74 15.93 -25.53
C ILE A 286 -9.59 15.66 -24.27
N PRO A 287 -10.21 14.48 -24.12
CA PRO A 287 -10.99 14.15 -22.94
C PRO A 287 -10.09 13.96 -21.71
N VAL A 288 -10.61 14.39 -20.56
CA VAL A 288 -10.06 14.15 -19.21
C VAL A 288 -11.15 13.55 -18.37
N LEU A 289 -10.90 12.36 -17.83
CA LEU A 289 -11.90 11.66 -17.03
C LEU A 289 -11.88 12.22 -15.60
N VAL A 290 -13.02 12.72 -15.16
CA VAL A 290 -13.14 13.33 -13.84
C VAL A 290 -14.27 12.64 -13.09
N ARG A 291 -13.97 12.17 -11.87
CA ARG A 291 -15.00 11.61 -11.01
C ARG A 291 -15.97 12.72 -10.57
N PRO A 292 -17.29 12.50 -10.66
CA PRO A 292 -18.27 13.41 -10.07
C PRO A 292 -18.12 13.52 -8.54
N PRO A 293 -18.28 14.70 -7.93
CA PRO A 293 -18.23 14.84 -6.48
C PRO A 293 -19.36 14.04 -5.81
N GLN A 294 -19.00 13.19 -4.85
CA GLN A 294 -19.97 12.47 -4.02
C GLN A 294 -20.35 13.30 -2.79
N GLN A 295 -21.59 13.14 -2.29
CA GLN A 295 -21.94 13.68 -0.97
C GLN A 295 -21.06 12.98 0.07
N PRO A 296 -20.39 13.72 0.97
CA PRO A 296 -19.61 13.10 2.02
C PRO A 296 -20.57 12.27 2.90
N ARG A 297 -20.23 11.00 3.15
CA ARG A 297 -20.99 10.11 4.05
C ARG A 297 -20.94 10.57 5.52
N SER A 298 -20.13 11.58 5.85
CA SER A 298 -20.04 12.24 7.16
C SER A 298 -19.77 13.74 7.02
N PRO A 299 -20.42 14.63 7.80
CA PRO A 299 -20.20 16.07 7.76
C PRO A 299 -18.99 16.44 8.62
N ALA A 300 -17.79 15.98 8.26
CA ALA A 300 -16.57 16.44 8.89
C ALA A 300 -15.44 16.57 7.85
N ILE A 301 -14.99 17.83 7.71
CA ILE A 301 -13.80 18.30 7.01
C ILE A 301 -13.99 18.48 5.49
N GLY A 302 -14.09 19.77 5.13
CA GLY A 302 -14.35 20.26 3.79
C GLY A 302 -13.16 20.18 2.83
N SER A 303 -13.50 20.35 1.55
CA SER A 303 -12.69 21.01 0.52
C SER A 303 -11.19 20.66 0.47
N GLY A 304 -10.83 19.67 -0.34
CA GLY A 304 -9.42 19.34 -0.57
C GLY A 304 -9.15 18.69 -1.91
N SER A 305 -9.73 19.21 -3.01
CA SER A 305 -9.17 19.12 -4.37
C SER A 305 -10.19 19.66 -5.39
N THR A 306 -10.10 20.94 -5.74
CA THR A 306 -10.69 21.44 -6.98
C THR A 306 -9.76 21.04 -8.13
N PRO A 307 -10.26 20.42 -9.22
CA PRO A 307 -9.45 20.33 -10.44
C PRO A 307 -9.16 21.75 -10.94
N ALA A 308 -7.92 21.97 -11.34
CA ALA A 308 -7.36 23.26 -11.71
C ALA A 308 -8.24 24.03 -12.71
N SER A 309 -8.81 25.14 -12.24
CA SER A 309 -9.40 26.19 -13.06
C SER A 309 -8.26 26.99 -13.71
N SER A 310 -7.69 26.50 -14.81
CA SER A 310 -6.80 27.33 -15.64
C SER A 310 -6.58 26.70 -17.01
N THR A 311 -7.61 26.73 -17.85
CA THR A 311 -7.58 26.80 -19.32
C THR A 311 -9.03 26.75 -19.75
N SER A 312 -9.46 27.60 -20.68
CA SER A 312 -10.84 27.69 -21.16
C SER A 312 -11.34 26.30 -21.61
N SER A 313 -11.98 25.57 -20.71
CA SER A 313 -12.39 24.18 -20.90
C SER A 313 -13.92 24.12 -20.88
N THR A 314 -14.49 23.07 -21.48
CA THR A 314 -15.91 22.78 -21.44
C THR A 314 -16.08 21.49 -20.64
N ALA A 315 -17.07 21.43 -19.76
CA ALA A 315 -17.41 20.25 -19.00
C ALA A 315 -18.61 19.55 -19.64
N LEU A 316 -18.55 18.22 -19.78
CA LEU A 316 -19.69 17.40 -20.19
C LEU A 316 -20.05 16.48 -19.03
N GLY A 317 -21.30 16.56 -18.56
CA GLY A 317 -21.79 15.73 -17.46
C GLY A 317 -23.29 15.54 -17.51
N ALA A 318 -23.78 14.60 -16.70
CA ALA A 318 -25.22 14.40 -16.53
C ALA A 318 -25.83 15.51 -15.64
N SER A 319 -27.10 15.84 -15.87
CA SER A 319 -27.85 16.87 -15.11
C SER A 319 -27.77 16.70 -13.57
N GLU A 320 -27.72 15.46 -13.07
CA GLU A 320 -27.59 15.20 -11.62
C GLU A 320 -26.22 15.62 -11.04
N ALA A 321 -25.14 15.54 -11.82
CA ALA A 321 -23.81 16.01 -11.41
C ALA A 321 -23.74 17.55 -11.40
N ALA A 322 -24.48 18.22 -12.29
CA ALA A 322 -24.58 19.68 -12.37
C ALA A 322 -25.08 20.31 -11.05
N SER A 323 -26.07 19.66 -10.42
CA SER A 323 -26.70 20.15 -9.18
C SER A 323 -25.79 20.15 -7.95
N ARG A 324 -24.64 19.46 -8.02
CA ARG A 324 -23.71 19.23 -6.89
C ARG A 324 -22.44 20.09 -6.96
N ILE A 325 -22.30 20.88 -8.02
CA ILE A 325 -21.11 21.66 -8.32
C ILE A 325 -21.41 23.15 -8.08
N PRO A 326 -20.59 23.87 -7.28
CA PRO A 326 -20.74 25.32 -7.18
C PRO A 326 -20.46 25.97 -8.53
N VAL A 327 -21.49 26.60 -9.10
CA VAL A 327 -21.56 27.12 -10.49
C VAL A 327 -20.50 28.19 -10.79
N SER A 328 -19.89 28.82 -9.78
CA SER A 328 -18.99 29.96 -9.98
C SER A 328 -17.54 29.62 -10.36
N SER A 329 -17.11 28.35 -10.25
CA SER A 329 -15.70 27.94 -10.46
C SER A 329 -15.49 26.89 -11.54
N TRP A 330 -16.56 26.44 -12.19
CA TRP A 330 -16.50 25.39 -13.20
C TRP A 330 -16.74 25.90 -14.63
N PRO A 331 -16.10 25.27 -15.63
CA PRO A 331 -16.36 25.54 -17.04
C PRO A 331 -17.82 25.33 -17.44
N GLN A 332 -18.19 25.83 -18.63
CA GLN A 332 -19.55 25.64 -19.18
C GLN A 332 -19.92 24.15 -19.16
N LEU A 333 -20.97 23.82 -18.41
CA LEU A 333 -21.46 22.45 -18.30
C LEU A 333 -22.51 22.19 -19.39
N LEU A 334 -22.26 21.19 -20.21
CA LEU A 334 -23.20 20.68 -21.20
C LEU A 334 -23.91 19.46 -20.64
N ASP A 335 -25.21 19.39 -20.86
CA ASP A 335 -26.06 18.27 -20.44
C ASP A 335 -26.02 17.15 -21.48
N TYR A 336 -25.69 15.93 -21.03
CA TYR A 336 -25.66 14.73 -21.87
C TYR A 336 -27.05 14.36 -22.42
N ASP A 337 -28.11 14.57 -21.63
CA ASP A 337 -29.47 14.14 -21.98
C ASP A 337 -30.17 15.12 -22.93
N GLU A 338 -29.52 16.23 -23.28
CA GLU A 338 -30.06 17.19 -24.22
C GLU A 338 -30.20 16.57 -25.62
N THR A 339 -31.43 16.59 -26.13
CA THR A 339 -31.73 15.99 -27.44
C THR A 339 -31.09 16.78 -28.58
N TRP A 340 -29.88 16.39 -29.00
CA TRP A 340 -29.19 16.96 -30.16
C TRP A 340 -29.43 16.12 -31.42
N ARG A 341 -30.10 16.72 -32.42
CA ARG A 341 -30.50 15.98 -33.63
C ARG A 341 -29.46 16.01 -34.76
N LYS A 342 -28.55 16.99 -34.74
CA LYS A 342 -27.52 17.11 -35.77
C LYS A 342 -26.42 16.07 -35.57
N LYS A 343 -25.86 15.63 -36.69
CA LYS A 343 -24.72 14.72 -36.77
C LYS A 343 -23.48 15.52 -37.17
N LEU A 344 -22.30 15.01 -36.83
CA LEU A 344 -21.06 15.56 -37.34
C LEU A 344 -21.04 15.46 -38.87
N SER A 345 -20.54 16.52 -39.53
CA SER A 345 -20.31 16.49 -40.98
C SER A 345 -19.14 15.59 -41.35
N THR A 346 -18.09 15.57 -40.52
CA THR A 346 -16.87 14.81 -40.72
C THR A 346 -16.35 14.34 -39.36
N VAL A 347 -16.03 13.05 -39.25
CA VAL A 347 -15.32 12.50 -38.09
C VAL A 347 -13.82 12.75 -38.26
N TYR A 348 -13.18 13.27 -37.22
CA TYR A 348 -11.74 13.49 -37.20
C TYR A 348 -10.97 12.16 -37.15
N LEU A 349 -9.94 12.06 -37.97
CA LEU A 349 -8.94 11.01 -37.94
C LEU A 349 -7.56 11.63 -37.67
N PRO A 350 -6.77 11.08 -36.74
CA PRO A 350 -5.47 11.62 -36.39
C PRO A 350 -4.48 11.46 -37.56
N HIS A 351 -3.78 12.53 -37.93
CA HIS A 351 -2.85 12.53 -39.06
C HIS A 351 -1.44 12.14 -38.61
N SER A 352 -1.06 12.56 -37.40
CA SER A 352 0.21 12.25 -36.75
C SER A 352 -0.06 11.58 -35.39
N PRO A 353 -0.45 10.29 -35.38
CA PRO A 353 -0.90 9.62 -34.15
C PRO A 353 0.17 9.53 -33.07
N ASP A 354 1.46 9.63 -33.43
CA ASP A 354 2.59 9.61 -32.50
C ASP A 354 2.72 10.89 -31.68
N THR A 355 2.25 12.03 -32.21
CA THR A 355 2.37 13.35 -31.56
C THR A 355 1.04 13.91 -31.07
N GLU A 356 -0.07 13.53 -31.70
CA GLU A 356 -1.40 14.02 -31.34
C GLU A 356 -1.92 13.31 -30.08
N VAL A 357 -2.26 14.11 -29.06
CA VAL A 357 -2.80 13.64 -27.78
C VAL A 357 -4.22 13.12 -27.95
N ALA A 358 -4.44 11.87 -27.57
CA ALA A 358 -5.76 11.24 -27.55
C ALA A 358 -6.54 11.56 -26.28
N TYR A 359 -5.90 11.52 -25.10
CA TYR A 359 -6.52 11.88 -23.82
C TYR A 359 -5.46 12.23 -22.78
N LEU A 360 -5.88 12.88 -21.69
CA LEU A 360 -5.03 13.06 -20.50
C LEU A 360 -5.44 12.08 -19.42
N ASP A 361 -4.46 11.37 -18.88
CA ASP A 361 -4.63 10.46 -17.76
C ASP A 361 -4.12 11.10 -16.47
N PHE A 362 -4.98 11.23 -15.46
CA PHE A 362 -4.61 11.81 -14.18
C PHE A 362 -4.71 10.79 -13.07
N THR A 363 -3.57 10.45 -12.48
CA THR A 363 -3.52 9.58 -11.31
C THR A 363 -3.07 10.39 -10.10
N PRO A 364 -3.80 10.38 -8.97
CA PRO A 364 -3.31 10.99 -7.73
C PRO A 364 -2.07 10.23 -7.26
N SER A 365 -1.03 10.94 -6.82
CA SER A 365 0.09 10.25 -6.16
C SER A 365 -0.32 9.88 -4.75
N THR A 366 0.38 8.91 -4.19
CA THR A 366 0.38 8.66 -2.75
C THR A 366 0.86 9.86 -1.93
N THR A 367 1.53 10.83 -2.59
CA THR A 367 1.93 12.11 -2.01
C THR A 367 0.85 13.20 -2.08
N GLY A 368 -0.35 12.88 -2.57
CA GLY A 368 -1.46 13.83 -2.69
C GLY A 368 -1.34 14.79 -3.89
N THR A 369 -0.29 14.68 -4.70
CA THR A 369 -0.11 15.49 -5.91
C THR A 369 -0.81 14.83 -7.09
N LEU A 370 -1.69 15.59 -7.73
CA LEU A 370 -2.30 15.18 -8.99
C LEU A 370 -1.30 15.38 -10.12
N THR A 371 -1.04 14.35 -10.91
CA THR A 371 -0.11 14.44 -12.05
C THR A 371 -0.79 13.88 -13.29
N GLY A 372 -0.80 14.69 -14.34
CA GLY A 372 -1.37 14.35 -15.64
C GLY A 372 -0.32 13.76 -16.56
N VAL A 373 -0.74 12.81 -17.36
CA VAL A 373 0.06 12.18 -18.40
C VAL A 373 -0.65 12.35 -19.72
N GLU A 374 0.08 12.84 -20.72
CA GLU A 374 -0.42 12.87 -22.10
C GLU A 374 -0.32 11.48 -22.73
N VAL A 375 -1.45 10.99 -23.24
CA VAL A 375 -1.53 9.73 -23.95
C VAL A 375 -1.87 10.02 -25.39
N THR A 376 -0.94 9.76 -26.31
CA THR A 376 -1.16 9.95 -27.75
C THR A 376 -1.97 8.83 -28.36
N HIS A 377 -2.50 9.06 -29.57
CA HIS A 377 -3.24 8.03 -30.31
C HIS A 377 -2.39 6.78 -30.57
N ALA A 378 -1.09 6.93 -30.82
CA ALA A 378 -0.16 5.83 -30.99
C ALA A 378 0.03 5.03 -29.70
N VAL A 379 0.24 5.70 -28.57
CA VAL A 379 0.39 5.05 -27.24
C VAL A 379 -0.86 4.26 -26.88
N ALA A 380 -2.04 4.88 -27.01
CA ALA A 380 -3.33 4.23 -26.75
C ALA A 380 -3.53 2.98 -27.61
N SER A 381 -3.16 3.05 -28.90
CA SER A 381 -3.33 1.95 -29.85
C SER A 381 -2.29 0.84 -29.65
N ALA A 382 -1.05 1.20 -29.29
CA ALA A 382 0.00 0.26 -28.93
C ALA A 382 -0.37 -0.55 -27.68
N LEU A 383 -0.91 0.13 -26.65
CA LEU A 383 -1.40 -0.52 -25.43
C LEU A 383 -2.51 -1.53 -25.74
N CYS A 384 -3.53 -1.13 -26.50
CA CYS A 384 -4.63 -2.03 -26.88
C CYS A 384 -4.13 -3.26 -27.63
N ARG A 385 -3.12 -3.09 -28.49
CA ARG A 385 -2.51 -4.20 -29.24
C ARG A 385 -1.75 -5.15 -28.33
N ALA A 386 -0.97 -4.61 -27.39
CA ALA A 386 -0.25 -5.41 -26.40
C ALA A 386 -1.22 -6.23 -25.54
N GLN A 387 -2.30 -5.61 -25.03
CA GLN A 387 -3.37 -6.28 -24.29
C GLN A 387 -4.06 -7.37 -25.13
N LYS A 388 -4.42 -7.05 -26.38
CA LYS A 388 -5.06 -8.00 -27.31
C LYS A 388 -4.24 -9.27 -27.47
N MET A 389 -2.92 -9.11 -27.69
CA MET A 389 -1.99 -10.21 -27.90
C MET A 389 -1.70 -10.99 -26.61
N GLN A 390 -1.57 -10.30 -25.49
CA GLN A 390 -1.27 -10.92 -24.20
C GLN A 390 -2.44 -11.73 -23.65
N CYS A 391 -3.64 -11.15 -23.70
CA CYS A 391 -4.84 -11.75 -23.10
C CYS A 391 -5.75 -12.46 -24.12
N GLU A 392 -5.31 -12.56 -25.39
CA GLU A 392 -6.04 -13.26 -26.45
C GLU A 392 -7.49 -12.75 -26.61
N PHE A 393 -7.64 -11.43 -26.64
CA PHE A 393 -8.95 -10.79 -26.78
C PHE A 393 -9.43 -10.79 -28.24
N TYR A 394 -10.63 -11.32 -28.47
CA TYR A 394 -11.28 -11.44 -29.78
C TYR A 394 -12.80 -11.21 -29.67
N PRO A 395 -13.52 -10.94 -30.78
CA PRO A 395 -14.94 -10.58 -30.72
C PRO A 395 -15.88 -11.56 -30.00
N ALA A 396 -15.56 -12.86 -30.01
CA ALA A 396 -16.36 -13.88 -29.32
C ALA A 396 -16.09 -13.99 -27.81
N ARG A 397 -15.23 -13.13 -27.23
CA ARG A 397 -14.91 -13.15 -25.79
C ARG A 397 -15.81 -12.20 -25.01
N GLU A 398 -16.19 -12.63 -23.81
CA GLU A 398 -16.84 -11.80 -22.80
C GLU A 398 -15.89 -11.61 -21.62
N LEU A 399 -15.80 -10.38 -21.11
CA LEU A 399 -14.94 -9.99 -20.00
C LEU A 399 -15.80 -9.31 -18.93
N VAL A 400 -15.52 -9.55 -17.65
CA VAL A 400 -16.15 -8.81 -16.54
C VAL A 400 -15.17 -7.77 -16.00
N LEU A 401 -15.59 -6.51 -15.94
CA LEU A 401 -14.81 -5.39 -15.40
C LEU A 401 -15.50 -4.84 -14.15
N SER A 402 -14.92 -5.10 -12.97
CA SER A 402 -15.27 -4.46 -11.70
C SER A 402 -14.15 -3.49 -11.29
N LEU A 403 -13.97 -2.45 -12.11
CA LEU A 403 -12.89 -1.47 -12.01
C LEU A 403 -13.46 -0.06 -12.13
N GLU A 404 -12.69 0.93 -11.68
CA GLU A 404 -12.99 2.32 -11.94
C GLU A 404 -12.32 2.84 -13.21
N PRO A 405 -13.05 3.48 -14.13
CA PRO A 405 -12.54 3.88 -15.43
C PRO A 405 -11.80 5.22 -15.43
N TYR A 406 -11.31 5.73 -14.30
CA TYR A 406 -10.82 7.12 -14.23
C TYR A 406 -9.35 7.30 -14.57
N SER A 407 -8.49 6.31 -14.31
CA SER A 407 -7.08 6.39 -14.72
C SER A 407 -6.43 5.04 -15.00
N GLY A 408 -5.24 5.09 -15.59
CA GLY A 408 -4.34 3.96 -15.76
C GLY A 408 -4.88 2.83 -16.64
N LEU A 409 -4.47 1.60 -16.32
CA LEU A 409 -4.92 0.39 -17.02
C LEU A 409 -6.46 0.23 -16.98
N SER A 410 -7.10 0.64 -15.88
CA SER A 410 -8.55 0.51 -15.72
C SER A 410 -9.31 1.36 -16.74
N ALA A 411 -8.90 2.62 -16.96
CA ALA A 411 -9.46 3.48 -18.00
C ALA A 411 -9.27 2.87 -19.40
N SER A 412 -8.08 2.34 -19.69
CA SER A 412 -7.81 1.65 -20.97
C SER A 412 -8.74 0.46 -21.21
N LEU A 413 -8.93 -0.42 -20.21
CA LEU A 413 -9.79 -1.60 -20.33
C LEU A 413 -11.26 -1.24 -20.56
N TRP A 414 -11.73 -0.17 -19.91
CA TRP A 414 -13.11 0.31 -20.06
C TRP A 414 -13.36 1.02 -21.38
N LEU A 415 -12.43 1.88 -21.81
CA LEU A 415 -12.68 2.84 -22.89
C LEU A 415 -12.13 2.41 -24.23
N LEU A 416 -11.04 1.63 -24.27
CA LEU A 416 -10.28 1.41 -25.51
C LEU A 416 -10.27 -0.06 -25.94
N THR A 417 -10.02 -0.98 -24.99
CA THR A 417 -9.65 -2.35 -25.32
C THR A 417 -10.79 -3.13 -25.99
N SER A 418 -12.03 -2.96 -25.56
CA SER A 418 -13.19 -3.64 -26.16
C SER A 418 -13.47 -3.16 -27.58
N ILE A 419 -13.35 -1.86 -27.86
CA ILE A 419 -13.48 -1.31 -29.21
C ILE A 419 -12.36 -1.86 -30.10
N TYR A 420 -11.12 -1.85 -29.62
CA TYR A 420 -9.98 -2.33 -30.42
C TYR A 420 -10.08 -3.82 -30.73
N CYS A 421 -10.37 -4.64 -29.71
CA CYS A 421 -10.38 -6.10 -29.83
C CYS A 421 -11.71 -6.64 -30.39
N GLY A 422 -12.81 -5.93 -30.17
CA GLY A 422 -14.18 -6.30 -30.54
C GLY A 422 -14.90 -7.17 -29.52
N HIS A 423 -14.27 -7.46 -28.38
CA HIS A 423 -14.87 -8.31 -27.34
C HIS A 423 -16.00 -7.57 -26.62
N HIS A 424 -16.84 -8.32 -25.91
CA HIS A 424 -17.90 -7.77 -25.08
C HIS A 424 -17.43 -7.53 -23.64
N SER A 425 -17.45 -6.28 -23.19
CA SER A 425 -17.19 -5.89 -21.81
C SER A 425 -18.48 -5.79 -20.99
N ILE A 426 -18.59 -6.66 -19.99
CA ILE A 426 -19.60 -6.63 -18.93
C ILE A 426 -19.08 -5.71 -17.82
N LEU A 427 -19.72 -4.55 -17.68
CA LEU A 427 -19.34 -3.50 -16.76
C LEU A 427 -20.13 -3.64 -15.46
N VAL A 428 -19.41 -3.81 -14.35
CA VAL A 428 -19.95 -3.82 -12.99
C VAL A 428 -19.34 -2.63 -12.24
N PRO A 429 -20.00 -1.46 -12.23
CA PRO A 429 -19.47 -0.29 -11.54
C PRO A 429 -19.17 -0.58 -10.05
N PRO A 430 -18.06 -0.09 -9.48
CA PRO A 430 -17.72 -0.42 -8.09
C PRO A 430 -18.77 -0.01 -7.06
N GLN A 431 -19.56 1.04 -7.33
CA GLN A 431 -20.69 1.44 -6.47
C GLN A 431 -21.79 0.37 -6.42
N VAL A 432 -21.92 -0.42 -7.48
CA VAL A 432 -22.81 -1.58 -7.51
C VAL A 432 -22.22 -2.70 -6.65
N THR A 433 -20.91 -2.94 -6.75
CA THR A 433 -20.20 -3.94 -5.94
C THR A 433 -20.16 -3.59 -4.45
N GLU A 434 -20.20 -2.30 -4.07
CA GLU A 434 -20.39 -1.89 -2.67
C GLU A 434 -21.73 -2.36 -2.09
N VAL A 435 -22.79 -2.35 -2.91
CA VAL A 435 -24.15 -2.75 -2.49
C VAL A 435 -24.36 -4.26 -2.61
N ALA A 436 -23.79 -4.87 -3.65
CA ALA A 436 -23.86 -6.30 -3.95
C ALA A 436 -22.45 -6.88 -4.22
N PRO A 437 -21.65 -7.19 -3.17
CA PRO A 437 -20.24 -7.57 -3.30
C PRO A 437 -19.96 -8.86 -4.08
N ASP A 438 -20.95 -9.75 -4.17
CA ASP A 438 -20.89 -11.04 -4.85
C ASP A 438 -21.29 -10.97 -6.33
N LEU A 439 -21.95 -9.89 -6.76
CA LEU A 439 -22.58 -9.78 -8.09
C LEU A 439 -21.59 -10.10 -9.23
N TRP A 440 -20.40 -9.54 -9.19
CA TRP A 440 -19.41 -9.73 -10.26
C TRP A 440 -18.95 -11.19 -10.36
N LEU A 441 -18.85 -11.92 -9.24
CA LEU A 441 -18.57 -13.36 -9.22
C LEU A 441 -19.74 -14.19 -9.70
N THR A 442 -20.96 -13.82 -9.29
CA THR A 442 -22.20 -14.44 -9.74
C THR A 442 -22.35 -14.30 -11.26
N LEU A 443 -22.03 -13.14 -11.82
CA LEU A 443 -21.98 -12.92 -13.27
C LEU A 443 -20.90 -13.76 -13.94
N CYS A 444 -19.70 -13.87 -13.34
CA CYS A 444 -18.65 -14.73 -13.86
C CYS A 444 -19.11 -16.20 -13.96
N SER A 445 -19.83 -16.70 -12.96
CA SER A 445 -20.40 -18.04 -12.94
C SER A 445 -21.50 -18.21 -13.99
N GLN A 446 -22.54 -17.37 -13.96
CA GLN A 446 -23.72 -17.50 -14.82
C GLN A 446 -23.38 -17.39 -16.31
N LYS A 447 -22.43 -16.52 -16.65
CA LYS A 447 -21.99 -16.27 -18.03
C LYS A 447 -20.77 -17.12 -18.44
N LYS A 448 -20.25 -17.96 -17.55
CA LYS A 448 -19.06 -18.81 -17.79
C LYS A 448 -17.86 -17.99 -18.28
N ILE A 449 -17.65 -16.86 -17.63
CA ILE A 449 -16.60 -15.90 -17.98
C ILE A 449 -15.22 -16.52 -17.74
N ARG A 450 -14.30 -16.25 -18.66
CA ARG A 450 -12.92 -16.73 -18.59
C ARG A 450 -11.94 -15.67 -18.12
N GLU A 451 -12.26 -14.40 -18.32
CA GLU A 451 -11.41 -13.25 -18.07
C GLU A 451 -12.16 -12.22 -17.23
N ALA A 452 -11.65 -11.88 -16.06
CA ALA A 452 -12.22 -10.83 -15.21
C ALA A 452 -11.13 -9.93 -14.65
N PHE A 453 -11.48 -8.66 -14.47
CA PHE A 453 -10.58 -7.62 -13.94
C PHE A 453 -11.24 -6.91 -12.77
N CYS A 454 -10.50 -6.75 -11.67
CA CYS A 454 -11.03 -6.16 -10.44
C CYS A 454 -9.95 -5.37 -9.69
N SER A 455 -10.35 -4.54 -8.74
CA SER A 455 -9.42 -3.79 -7.88
C SER A 455 -9.17 -4.51 -6.54
N TYR A 456 -8.14 -4.09 -5.81
CA TYR A 456 -7.93 -4.57 -4.44
C TYR A 456 -9.12 -4.26 -3.52
N ALA A 457 -9.78 -3.11 -3.71
CA ALA A 457 -11.00 -2.76 -2.99
C ALA A 457 -12.12 -3.80 -3.24
N THR A 458 -12.31 -4.21 -4.50
CA THR A 458 -13.32 -5.20 -4.89
C THR A 458 -13.08 -6.56 -4.21
N ILE A 459 -11.85 -7.08 -4.24
CA ILE A 459 -11.55 -8.38 -3.61
C ILE A 459 -11.56 -8.31 -2.08
N LYS A 460 -11.18 -7.16 -1.48
CA LYS A 460 -11.28 -6.93 -0.02
C LYS A 460 -12.74 -7.00 0.41
N LEU A 461 -13.64 -6.29 -0.27
CA LEU A 461 -15.08 -6.34 -0.01
C LEU A 461 -15.63 -7.76 -0.17
N GLY A 462 -15.31 -8.45 -1.27
CA GLY A 462 -15.74 -9.84 -1.49
C GLY A 462 -15.24 -10.81 -0.41
N THR A 463 -14.02 -10.62 0.08
CA THR A 463 -13.44 -11.42 1.17
C THR A 463 -14.18 -11.18 2.50
N ILE A 464 -14.38 -9.92 2.89
CA ILE A 464 -15.10 -9.54 4.12
C ILE A 464 -16.53 -10.08 4.09
N TYR A 465 -17.23 -9.87 2.97
CA TYR A 465 -18.59 -10.36 2.77
C TYR A 465 -18.68 -11.88 2.95
N SER A 466 -17.74 -12.63 2.34
CA SER A 466 -17.71 -14.09 2.42
C SER A 466 -17.43 -14.61 3.83
N VAL A 467 -16.63 -13.90 4.62
CA VAL A 467 -16.40 -14.24 6.03
C VAL A 467 -17.66 -13.97 6.86
N ALA A 468 -18.33 -12.84 6.63
CA ALA A 468 -19.51 -12.44 7.39
C ALA A 468 -20.74 -13.31 7.11
N PHE A 469 -20.93 -13.76 5.87
CA PHE A 469 -22.17 -14.44 5.45
C PHE A 469 -21.99 -15.93 5.09
N PHE A 470 -20.75 -16.43 5.04
CA PHE A 470 -20.34 -17.78 4.60
C PHE A 470 -20.97 -18.23 3.27
N VAL A 471 -20.40 -19.29 2.70
CA VAL A 471 -20.75 -19.87 1.40
C VAL A 471 -22.17 -20.48 1.24
N PRO A 472 -23.08 -20.66 2.24
CA PRO A 472 -24.36 -21.34 2.00
C PRO A 472 -25.28 -20.67 0.97
N GLN A 473 -25.19 -19.34 0.81
CA GLN A 473 -25.94 -18.61 -0.22
C GLN A 473 -25.26 -18.65 -1.61
N MET A 474 -23.97 -18.99 -1.67
CA MET A 474 -23.19 -19.10 -2.92
C MET A 474 -23.15 -20.54 -3.48
N LYS A 475 -23.98 -21.46 -2.99
CA LYS A 475 -23.98 -22.87 -3.47
C LYS A 475 -24.22 -23.03 -4.98
N GLU A 476 -24.82 -22.04 -5.63
CA GLU A 476 -25.07 -22.03 -7.07
C GLU A 476 -23.99 -21.30 -7.90
N VAL A 477 -22.98 -20.72 -7.25
CA VAL A 477 -21.87 -20.03 -7.93
C VAL A 477 -20.73 -21.01 -8.18
N SER A 478 -20.27 -21.10 -9.43
CA SER A 478 -19.08 -21.87 -9.79
C SER A 478 -18.15 -21.05 -10.69
N LEU A 479 -16.90 -20.92 -10.27
CA LEU A 479 -15.86 -20.14 -10.94
C LEU A 479 -14.90 -21.04 -11.75
N GLU A 480 -15.29 -22.27 -12.06
CA GLU A 480 -14.45 -23.24 -12.79
C GLU A 480 -14.02 -22.76 -14.18
N HIS A 481 -14.82 -21.89 -14.80
CA HIS A 481 -14.56 -21.34 -16.12
C HIS A 481 -13.58 -20.17 -16.09
N LEU A 482 -13.38 -19.55 -14.93
CA LEU A 482 -12.53 -18.38 -14.77
C LEU A 482 -11.07 -18.80 -14.88
N ARG A 483 -10.40 -18.33 -15.94
CA ARG A 483 -9.01 -18.66 -16.26
C ARG A 483 -8.04 -17.58 -15.86
N ASN A 484 -8.43 -16.31 -15.97
CA ASN A 484 -7.71 -15.20 -15.37
C ASN A 484 -8.68 -14.27 -14.65
N LEU A 485 -8.34 -14.01 -13.40
CA LEU A 485 -8.84 -12.95 -12.56
C LEU A 485 -7.67 -12.04 -12.24
N VAL A 486 -7.57 -10.93 -12.94
CA VAL A 486 -6.47 -9.99 -12.79
C VAL A 486 -6.88 -8.89 -11.83
N ILE A 487 -6.11 -8.73 -10.77
CA ILE A 487 -6.24 -7.62 -9.82
C ILE A 487 -5.41 -6.46 -10.34
N VAL A 488 -6.07 -5.38 -10.76
CA VAL A 488 -5.43 -4.18 -11.31
C VAL A 488 -4.96 -3.28 -10.18
N SER A 489 -3.68 -2.89 -10.23
CA SER A 489 -3.01 -2.13 -9.20
C SER A 489 -1.77 -1.41 -9.75
N GLU A 490 -1.41 -0.29 -9.11
CA GLU A 490 -0.17 0.47 -9.34
C GLU A 490 0.82 0.35 -8.17
N GLU A 491 0.57 -0.56 -7.22
CA GLU A 491 1.42 -0.81 -6.05
C GLU A 491 2.01 -2.24 -6.06
N ARG A 492 2.81 -2.56 -5.04
CA ARG A 492 3.30 -3.92 -4.82
C ARG A 492 2.12 -4.89 -4.62
N PRO A 493 2.14 -6.08 -5.25
CA PRO A 493 1.14 -7.12 -5.02
C PRO A 493 0.87 -7.46 -3.54
N ARG A 494 -0.41 -7.41 -3.11
CA ARG A 494 -0.85 -7.72 -1.74
C ARG A 494 -1.03 -9.21 -1.51
N VAL A 495 0.09 -9.93 -1.38
CA VAL A 495 0.14 -11.41 -1.32
C VAL A 495 -0.85 -12.02 -0.31
N THR A 496 -0.95 -11.45 0.90
CA THR A 496 -1.84 -11.96 1.95
C THR A 496 -3.31 -11.87 1.55
N LEU A 497 -3.74 -10.73 1.01
CA LEU A 497 -5.12 -10.50 0.59
C LEU A 497 -5.48 -11.42 -0.60
N THR A 498 -4.62 -11.49 -1.61
CA THR A 498 -4.80 -12.37 -2.77
C THR A 498 -4.87 -13.84 -2.36
N SER A 499 -4.01 -14.28 -1.44
CA SER A 499 -4.00 -15.65 -0.93
C SER A 499 -5.25 -15.97 -0.12
N LEU A 500 -5.72 -15.04 0.71
CA LEU A 500 -6.94 -15.21 1.50
C LEU A 500 -8.16 -15.33 0.59
N PHE A 501 -8.31 -14.40 -0.37
CA PHE A 501 -9.39 -14.44 -1.36
C PHE A 501 -9.40 -15.78 -2.10
N THR A 502 -8.25 -16.18 -2.65
CA THR A 502 -8.11 -17.44 -3.40
C THR A 502 -8.52 -18.67 -2.58
N LYS A 503 -8.10 -18.74 -1.31
CA LYS A 503 -8.47 -19.84 -0.41
C LYS A 503 -9.96 -19.85 -0.09
N MET A 504 -10.56 -18.69 0.16
CA MET A 504 -11.98 -18.57 0.49
C MET A 504 -12.88 -19.03 -0.67
N PHE A 505 -12.53 -18.65 -1.90
CA PHE A 505 -13.32 -18.97 -3.10
C PHE A 505 -12.93 -20.31 -3.75
N ALA A 506 -11.96 -21.05 -3.19
CA ALA A 506 -11.64 -22.41 -3.65
C ALA A 506 -12.86 -23.36 -3.55
N ALA A 507 -13.73 -23.16 -2.56
CA ALA A 507 -14.96 -23.94 -2.37
C ALA A 507 -16.00 -23.77 -3.50
N VAL A 508 -15.92 -22.68 -4.27
CA VAL A 508 -16.73 -22.43 -5.47
C VAL A 508 -15.94 -22.66 -6.75
N ASN A 509 -14.92 -23.52 -6.71
CA ASN A 509 -14.07 -23.92 -7.84
C ASN A 509 -13.22 -22.79 -8.45
N LEU A 510 -12.86 -21.75 -7.69
CA LEU A 510 -11.86 -20.79 -8.15
C LEU A 510 -10.49 -21.46 -8.21
N ASN A 511 -9.92 -21.58 -9.41
CA ASN A 511 -8.57 -22.09 -9.57
C ASN A 511 -7.53 -21.05 -9.07
N PRO A 512 -6.62 -21.41 -8.15
CA PRO A 512 -5.56 -20.49 -7.70
C PRO A 512 -4.71 -19.90 -8.83
N ARG A 513 -4.49 -20.66 -9.91
CA ARG A 513 -3.77 -20.19 -11.10
C ARG A 513 -4.47 -19.03 -11.81
N ALA A 514 -5.79 -18.92 -11.64
CA ALA A 514 -6.54 -17.85 -12.28
C ALA A 514 -6.26 -16.49 -11.64
N VAL A 515 -5.94 -16.45 -10.34
CA VAL A 515 -5.78 -15.19 -9.62
C VAL A 515 -4.37 -14.64 -9.86
N SER A 516 -4.29 -13.40 -10.33
CA SER A 516 -3.04 -12.74 -10.67
C SER A 516 -3.12 -11.24 -10.45
N THR A 517 -2.01 -10.54 -10.62
CA THR A 517 -1.93 -9.08 -10.55
C THR A 517 -1.43 -8.51 -11.86
N SER A 518 -1.72 -7.24 -12.11
CA SER A 518 -1.07 -6.42 -13.12
C SER A 518 -0.22 -5.34 -12.46
N PHE A 519 0.65 -4.70 -13.25
CA PHE A 519 1.35 -3.51 -12.81
C PHE A 519 1.43 -2.48 -13.94
N GLY A 520 1.04 -1.25 -13.61
CA GLY A 520 1.18 -0.05 -14.44
C GLY A 520 1.59 1.13 -13.56
N CYS A 521 2.04 2.20 -14.18
CA CYS A 521 2.37 3.45 -13.51
C CYS A 521 2.27 4.62 -14.50
N ARG A 522 2.51 5.84 -14.02
CA ARG A 522 2.46 7.06 -14.86
C ARG A 522 3.41 7.05 -16.06
N ALA A 523 4.56 6.39 -15.95
CA ALA A 523 5.51 6.29 -17.06
C ALA A 523 5.08 5.28 -18.14
N ASN A 524 4.25 4.30 -17.74
CA ASN A 524 3.75 3.25 -18.61
C ASN A 524 2.47 2.65 -18.00
N LEU A 525 1.34 2.90 -18.64
CA LEU A 525 0.00 2.58 -18.12
C LEU A 525 -0.25 1.08 -17.90
N ALA A 526 0.53 0.20 -18.55
CA ALA A 526 0.46 -1.24 -18.34
C ALA A 526 1.79 -1.91 -18.72
N MET A 527 2.63 -2.14 -17.72
CA MET A 527 3.90 -2.83 -17.92
C MET A 527 3.72 -4.35 -17.87
N CYS A 528 2.97 -4.82 -16.87
CA CYS A 528 2.75 -6.22 -16.59
C CYS A 528 1.25 -6.54 -16.62
N LEU A 529 0.86 -7.59 -17.33
CA LEU A 529 -0.51 -8.09 -17.40
C LEU A 529 -0.52 -9.60 -17.64
N GLN A 530 -1.23 -10.33 -16.78
CA GLN A 530 -1.38 -11.77 -16.94
C GLN A 530 -2.41 -12.12 -18.03
N GLY A 531 -2.10 -13.11 -18.85
CA GLY A 531 -3.04 -13.70 -19.82
C GLY A 531 -3.07 -15.23 -19.71
N ALA A 532 -4.08 -15.89 -20.30
CA ALA A 532 -4.38 -17.30 -20.04
C ALA A 532 -3.25 -18.26 -20.43
N SER A 533 -2.48 -17.89 -21.45
CA SER A 533 -1.33 -18.66 -21.97
C SER A 533 -0.01 -18.24 -21.31
N SER A 534 -0.06 -17.45 -20.24
CA SER A 534 1.13 -17.04 -19.48
C SER A 534 1.61 -18.15 -18.56
N PRO A 535 2.93 -18.18 -18.24
CA PRO A 535 3.45 -19.00 -17.16
C PRO A 535 2.73 -18.72 -15.84
N ASP A 536 2.77 -19.69 -14.93
CA ASP A 536 2.24 -19.52 -13.58
C ASP A 536 2.93 -18.36 -12.85
N ILE A 537 2.16 -17.63 -12.04
CA ILE A 537 2.68 -16.51 -11.25
C ILE A 537 3.71 -17.01 -10.24
N THR A 538 4.89 -16.41 -10.25
CA THR A 538 5.97 -16.81 -9.33
C THR A 538 5.88 -16.05 -8.01
N THR A 539 6.08 -16.75 -6.89
CA THR A 539 6.21 -16.15 -5.56
C THR A 539 7.61 -16.44 -5.01
N VAL A 540 8.25 -15.42 -4.43
CA VAL A 540 9.60 -15.51 -3.85
C VAL A 540 9.61 -14.98 -2.43
N TYR A 541 10.59 -15.44 -1.64
CA TYR A 541 10.86 -14.90 -0.30
C TYR A 541 12.18 -14.15 -0.35
N VAL A 542 12.18 -12.87 -0.02
CA VAL A 542 13.38 -12.03 0.00
C VAL A 542 13.79 -11.69 1.43
N ASP A 543 15.08 -11.61 1.69
CA ASP A 543 15.61 -11.19 2.98
C ASP A 543 15.39 -9.69 3.21
N ARG A 544 14.57 -9.35 4.21
CA ARG A 544 14.31 -7.95 4.61
C ARG A 544 15.58 -7.19 4.97
N VAL A 545 16.58 -7.87 5.55
CA VAL A 545 17.84 -7.25 5.97
C VAL A 545 18.69 -6.87 4.76
N SER A 546 18.70 -7.69 3.72
CA SER A 546 19.34 -7.38 2.44
C SER A 546 18.57 -6.28 1.69
N LEU A 547 17.23 -6.36 1.68
CA LEU A 547 16.36 -5.45 0.94
C LEU A 547 16.50 -4.00 1.38
N ARG A 548 16.56 -3.74 2.69
CA ARG A 548 16.78 -2.38 3.24
C ARG A 548 18.17 -1.79 2.91
N ASN A 549 19.07 -2.63 2.40
CA ASN A 549 20.41 -2.28 1.93
C ASN A 549 20.52 -2.31 0.40
N ASP A 550 19.39 -2.27 -0.30
CA ASP A 550 19.28 -2.26 -1.77
C ASP A 550 19.83 -3.51 -2.46
N ARG A 551 19.76 -4.64 -1.75
CA ARG A 551 20.16 -5.95 -2.27
C ARG A 551 19.01 -6.93 -2.23
N VAL A 552 18.97 -7.80 -3.22
CA VAL A 552 17.99 -8.88 -3.29
C VAL A 552 18.71 -10.18 -2.96
N ASN A 553 18.34 -10.77 -1.83
CA ASN A 553 18.78 -12.10 -1.45
C ASN A 553 17.55 -12.98 -1.25
N LEU A 554 17.52 -14.13 -1.91
CA LEU A 554 16.40 -15.07 -1.83
C LEU A 554 16.56 -15.95 -0.60
N LEU A 555 15.44 -16.19 0.07
CA LEU A 555 15.34 -17.05 1.25
C LEU A 555 14.39 -18.21 0.98
N GLU A 556 14.46 -19.21 1.82
CA GLU A 556 13.46 -20.28 1.85
C GLU A 556 12.18 -19.80 2.54
N ARG A 557 11.06 -20.40 2.14
CA ARG A 557 9.76 -20.17 2.76
C ARG A 557 9.81 -20.47 4.26
N GLY A 558 9.32 -19.54 5.08
CA GLY A 558 9.29 -19.66 6.54
C GLY A 558 10.53 -19.12 7.24
N SER A 559 11.51 -18.59 6.50
CA SER A 559 12.65 -17.89 7.09
C SER A 559 12.19 -16.69 7.93
N PRO A 560 12.79 -16.44 9.12
CA PRO A 560 12.30 -15.43 10.07
C PRO A 560 12.32 -14.00 9.53
N ASN A 561 13.27 -13.69 8.63
CA ASN A 561 13.38 -12.39 7.96
C ASN A 561 12.79 -12.38 6.53
N GLY A 562 12.06 -13.44 6.15
CA GLY A 562 11.52 -13.60 4.80
C GLY A 562 10.32 -12.69 4.54
N LEU A 563 10.43 -11.81 3.56
CA LEU A 563 9.33 -11.07 2.99
C LEU A 563 8.82 -11.79 1.74
N CYS A 564 7.55 -12.19 1.76
CA CYS A 564 6.92 -12.83 0.62
C CYS A 564 6.56 -11.78 -0.45
N LEU A 565 7.07 -11.96 -1.67
CA LEU A 565 6.76 -11.12 -2.84
C LEU A 565 6.15 -11.98 -3.94
N MET A 566 5.12 -11.46 -4.58
CA MET A 566 4.47 -12.06 -5.74
C MET A 566 4.89 -11.29 -7.00
N GLU A 567 5.09 -12.02 -8.09
CA GLU A 567 5.35 -11.45 -9.40
C GLU A 567 4.23 -10.47 -9.80
N SER A 568 4.61 -9.32 -10.36
CA SER A 568 3.70 -8.23 -10.72
C SER A 568 2.84 -8.51 -11.98
N GLY A 569 2.95 -9.70 -12.54
CA GLY A 569 2.36 -10.14 -13.81
C GLY A 569 3.39 -10.27 -14.93
N LYS A 570 2.98 -10.85 -16.06
CA LYS A 570 3.84 -11.02 -17.22
C LYS A 570 4.02 -9.72 -18.01
N LEU A 571 5.26 -9.42 -18.44
CA LEU A 571 5.53 -8.26 -19.29
C LEU A 571 4.70 -8.26 -20.58
N LEU A 572 4.06 -7.13 -20.86
CA LEU A 572 3.29 -6.96 -22.09
C LEU A 572 4.18 -7.02 -23.34
N PRO A 573 3.68 -7.52 -24.48
CA PRO A 573 4.35 -7.40 -25.75
C PRO A 573 4.78 -5.96 -26.05
N GLY A 574 6.02 -5.77 -26.50
CA GLY A 574 6.64 -4.47 -26.77
C GLY A 574 7.29 -3.80 -25.56
N VAL A 575 7.09 -4.32 -24.34
CA VAL A 575 7.72 -3.77 -23.12
C VAL A 575 9.12 -4.32 -22.93
N HIS A 576 10.07 -3.44 -22.66
CA HIS A 576 11.40 -3.78 -22.20
C HIS A 576 11.66 -3.13 -20.84
N VAL A 577 12.14 -3.91 -19.89
CA VAL A 577 12.47 -3.46 -18.54
C VAL A 577 13.95 -3.65 -18.29
N ALA A 578 14.57 -2.67 -17.63
CA ALA A 578 15.90 -2.76 -17.05
C ALA A 578 15.89 -2.21 -15.63
N ILE A 579 16.73 -2.75 -14.74
CA ILE A 579 16.88 -2.25 -13.37
C ILE A 579 18.05 -1.26 -13.33
N ALA A 580 17.82 -0.08 -12.77
CA ALA A 580 18.76 1.02 -12.70
C ALA A 580 19.04 1.40 -11.25
N ASN A 581 20.27 1.80 -10.94
CA ASN A 581 20.52 2.47 -9.67
C ASN A 581 19.98 3.92 -9.75
N PRO A 582 19.06 4.34 -8.87
CA PRO A 582 18.38 5.62 -9.00
C PRO A 582 19.30 6.84 -8.84
N ASP A 583 20.43 6.68 -8.13
CA ASP A 583 21.37 7.74 -7.80
C ASP A 583 22.48 7.87 -8.85
N THR A 584 23.03 6.74 -9.30
CA THR A 584 24.17 6.69 -10.24
C THR A 584 23.75 6.54 -11.70
N LEU A 585 22.48 6.22 -11.94
CA LEU A 585 21.89 6.03 -13.28
C LEU A 585 22.61 4.94 -14.11
N GLY A 586 23.30 4.01 -13.45
CA GLY A 586 23.92 2.83 -14.04
C GLY A 586 22.99 1.62 -14.01
N GLN A 587 23.13 0.72 -14.99
CA GLN A 587 22.36 -0.53 -15.03
C GLN A 587 22.82 -1.51 -13.95
N CYS A 588 21.86 -2.15 -13.27
CA CYS A 588 22.08 -3.09 -12.18
C CYS A 588 22.17 -4.56 -12.66
N ALA A 589 22.84 -5.40 -11.86
CA ALA A 589 22.77 -6.86 -11.96
C ALA A 589 21.49 -7.41 -11.30
N ASP A 590 21.10 -8.64 -11.62
CA ASP A 590 19.88 -9.30 -11.13
C ASP A 590 19.79 -9.53 -9.61
N SER A 591 20.90 -9.35 -8.89
CA SER A 591 21.00 -9.41 -7.42
C SER A 591 20.75 -8.08 -6.70
N HIS A 592 20.51 -6.99 -7.43
CA HIS A 592 20.35 -5.66 -6.86
C HIS A 592 18.90 -5.21 -6.90
N LEU A 593 18.52 -4.46 -5.87
CA LEU A 593 17.29 -3.68 -5.88
C LEU A 593 17.59 -2.35 -6.57
N GLY A 594 16.79 -1.99 -7.56
CA GLY A 594 16.95 -0.72 -8.25
C GLY A 594 15.64 -0.22 -8.83
N GLU A 595 15.68 0.97 -9.39
CA GLU A 595 14.55 1.57 -10.09
C GLU A 595 14.25 0.79 -11.36
N ILE A 596 12.97 0.48 -11.57
CA ILE A 596 12.50 -0.16 -12.78
C ILE A 596 12.44 0.90 -13.88
N TRP A 597 13.20 0.72 -14.94
CA TRP A 597 13.19 1.58 -16.13
C TRP A 597 12.51 0.84 -17.26
N VAL A 598 11.62 1.51 -17.98
CA VAL A 598 10.77 0.88 -19.01
C VAL A 598 10.91 1.55 -20.36
N SER A 599 11.07 0.76 -21.42
CA SER A 599 11.08 1.21 -22.80
C SER A 599 10.00 0.44 -23.57
N SER A 600 8.99 1.13 -24.08
CA SER A 600 7.92 0.50 -24.85
C SER A 600 7.25 1.50 -25.81
N PRO A 601 6.56 1.02 -26.87
CA PRO A 601 5.74 1.86 -27.74
C PRO A 601 4.54 2.51 -27.06
N HIS A 602 4.14 2.03 -25.87
CA HIS A 602 3.05 2.59 -25.07
C HIS A 602 3.55 3.22 -23.76
N ASN A 603 4.80 3.73 -23.77
CA ASN A 603 5.25 4.65 -22.75
C ASN A 603 4.51 5.99 -22.90
N SER A 604 4.31 6.64 -21.77
CA SER A 604 3.78 8.00 -21.68
C SER A 604 4.70 9.00 -22.37
N THR A 605 4.14 10.02 -23.04
CA THR A 605 4.91 10.95 -23.86
C THR A 605 5.31 12.23 -23.12
N HIS A 606 4.47 12.72 -22.21
CA HIS A 606 4.72 13.95 -21.46
C HIS A 606 4.04 13.91 -20.08
N LEU A 607 4.69 14.52 -19.08
CA LEU A 607 4.20 14.62 -17.71
C LEU A 607 3.83 16.08 -17.40
N SER A 608 2.54 16.34 -17.16
CA SER A 608 2.04 17.65 -16.75
C SER A 608 1.77 17.65 -15.23
N SER A 609 2.53 18.46 -14.48
CA SER A 609 2.25 18.70 -13.05
C SER A 609 1.48 20.00 -12.87
N THR A 610 0.32 19.95 -12.20
CA THR A 610 -0.50 21.15 -11.88
C THR A 610 0.05 21.96 -10.70
N SER A 611 1.10 21.49 -10.02
CA SER A 611 1.77 22.24 -8.97
C SER A 611 2.95 23.04 -9.53
N SER A 612 2.91 24.36 -9.37
CA SER A 612 4.05 25.29 -9.57
C SER A 612 5.21 25.07 -8.58
N SER A 613 5.25 23.92 -7.90
CA SER A 613 6.36 23.45 -7.08
C SER A 613 7.10 22.31 -7.79
N SER A 614 7.80 22.65 -8.87
CA SER A 614 8.81 21.79 -9.52
C SER A 614 10.01 21.41 -8.63
N ALA A 615 9.88 21.56 -7.30
CA ALA A 615 10.96 21.36 -6.33
C ALA A 615 10.73 20.17 -5.37
N ALA A 616 9.50 19.62 -5.25
CA ALA A 616 9.21 18.61 -4.22
C ALA A 616 9.40 17.15 -4.66
N ALA A 617 9.38 16.87 -5.97
CA ALA A 617 9.85 15.58 -6.51
C ALA A 617 11.36 15.57 -6.82
N ALA A 618 12.01 16.74 -6.68
CA ALA A 618 13.45 16.93 -6.89
C ALA A 618 14.27 16.81 -5.59
N SER A 619 13.64 16.65 -4.42
CA SER A 619 14.32 16.70 -3.13
C SER A 619 14.96 15.38 -2.66
N THR A 620 14.95 14.32 -3.49
CA THR A 620 15.78 13.12 -3.24
C THR A 620 16.96 12.96 -4.20
N SER A 621 17.27 13.96 -5.03
CA SER A 621 18.42 13.94 -5.95
C SER A 621 19.40 15.10 -5.72
N ALA A 622 19.64 15.49 -4.46
CA ALA A 622 20.63 16.51 -4.09
C ALA A 622 22.09 16.02 -4.21
N ALA A 623 22.45 15.31 -5.28
CA ALA A 623 23.81 14.85 -5.53
C ALA A 623 24.36 15.13 -6.94
N TYR A 624 23.55 15.59 -7.91
CA TYR A 624 24.08 15.93 -9.24
C TYR A 624 23.40 17.19 -9.82
N GLU A 625 24.13 18.31 -9.80
CA GLU A 625 23.82 19.59 -10.44
C GLU A 625 23.91 19.56 -11.99
N ASN A 626 23.87 18.40 -12.64
CA ASN A 626 24.09 18.31 -14.10
C ASN A 626 22.84 17.84 -14.85
N ALA A 627 22.12 18.83 -15.41
CA ALA A 627 21.02 18.78 -16.38
C ALA A 627 19.70 18.10 -15.94
N PRO A 628 18.54 18.74 -16.21
CA PRO A 628 17.24 18.10 -16.01
C PRO A 628 17.07 16.98 -17.05
N VAL A 629 17.41 15.75 -16.67
CA VAL A 629 17.10 14.57 -17.48
C VAL A 629 15.59 14.40 -17.46
N ASP A 630 14.94 14.55 -18.61
CA ASP A 630 13.53 14.22 -18.79
C ASP A 630 13.31 12.78 -18.30
N PRO A 631 12.53 12.56 -17.22
CA PRO A 631 12.37 11.24 -16.62
C PRO A 631 11.73 10.23 -17.60
N LEU A 632 11.01 10.69 -18.63
CA LEU A 632 10.43 9.82 -19.66
C LEU A 632 11.41 9.46 -20.78
N ARG A 633 12.57 10.12 -20.83
CA ARG A 633 13.60 9.95 -21.87
C ARG A 633 15.00 9.78 -21.29
N ALA A 634 15.11 9.00 -20.22
CA ALA A 634 16.37 8.65 -19.59
C ALA A 634 17.22 7.69 -20.43
N ARG A 635 18.54 7.75 -20.23
CA ARG A 635 19.52 6.81 -20.75
C ARG A 635 20.49 6.44 -19.64
N PHE A 636 21.00 5.21 -19.69
CA PHE A 636 22.01 4.78 -18.73
C PHE A 636 23.29 5.58 -18.89
N VAL A 637 23.92 5.94 -17.78
CA VAL A 637 25.26 6.53 -17.76
C VAL A 637 26.31 5.44 -18.04
N ALA A 638 26.02 4.20 -17.64
CA ALA A 638 26.89 3.04 -17.89
C ALA A 638 26.06 1.75 -18.05
N GLY A 639 26.46 0.87 -18.98
CA GLY A 639 25.69 -0.30 -19.42
C GLY A 639 25.23 -0.16 -20.87
N ILE A 640 24.00 -0.59 -21.19
CA ILE A 640 23.39 -0.44 -22.53
C ILE A 640 22.86 0.99 -22.70
N THR A 641 23.59 1.86 -23.40
CA THR A 641 23.31 3.31 -23.47
C THR A 641 22.54 3.74 -24.73
N ASP A 642 22.26 2.83 -25.66
CA ASP A 642 21.60 3.11 -26.95
C ASP A 642 20.09 3.30 -26.83
N ARG A 643 19.45 2.63 -25.87
CA ARG A 643 18.00 2.63 -25.66
C ARG A 643 17.56 3.75 -24.72
N VAL A 644 16.42 4.36 -25.07
CA VAL A 644 15.75 5.36 -24.24
C VAL A 644 14.72 4.66 -23.34
N TYR A 645 14.73 5.02 -22.06
CA TYR A 645 13.84 4.49 -21.04
C TYR A 645 13.05 5.61 -20.36
N ALA A 646 11.87 5.26 -19.88
CA ALA A 646 11.13 6.05 -18.91
C ALA A 646 11.41 5.52 -17.50
N ARG A 647 11.72 6.42 -16.58
CA ARG A 647 11.90 6.18 -15.15
C ARG A 647 10.54 6.00 -14.50
N THR A 648 10.28 4.82 -13.93
CA THR A 648 8.96 4.53 -13.35
C THR A 648 8.77 5.17 -11.98
N GLY A 649 9.85 5.46 -11.26
CA GLY A 649 9.77 5.83 -9.85
C GLY A 649 9.51 4.66 -8.90
N PHE A 650 9.51 3.41 -9.38
CA PHE A 650 9.30 2.20 -8.57
C PHE A 650 10.57 1.38 -8.45
N LEU A 651 10.86 0.90 -7.25
CA LEU A 651 11.93 -0.05 -6.98
C LEU A 651 11.45 -1.48 -7.19
N GLY A 652 12.32 -2.29 -7.79
CA GLY A 652 12.08 -3.70 -8.00
C GLY A 652 13.30 -4.44 -8.51
N PHE A 653 13.08 -5.69 -8.91
CA PHE A 653 14.12 -6.54 -9.49
C PHE A 653 13.51 -7.51 -10.51
N VAL A 654 14.37 -8.04 -11.37
CA VAL A 654 14.02 -9.07 -12.36
C VAL A 654 14.63 -10.40 -11.91
N ARG A 655 13.86 -11.48 -12.03
CA ARG A 655 14.35 -12.84 -11.75
C ARG A 655 13.95 -13.79 -12.86
N ARG A 656 14.94 -14.54 -13.36
CA ARG A 656 14.69 -15.70 -14.21
C ARG A 656 14.11 -16.85 -13.39
N THR A 657 12.97 -17.36 -13.83
CA THR A 657 12.25 -18.48 -13.22
C THR A 657 12.58 -19.77 -13.96
N GLU A 658 12.18 -20.91 -13.40
CA GLU A 658 12.29 -22.23 -14.04
C GLU A 658 11.17 -22.48 -15.07
N LEU A 659 10.16 -21.61 -15.10
CA LEU A 659 9.03 -21.72 -16.01
C LEU A 659 9.45 -21.29 -17.41
N THR A 660 8.91 -21.95 -18.44
CA THR A 660 9.15 -21.60 -19.83
C THR A 660 8.01 -20.78 -20.41
N GLN A 661 8.35 -19.82 -21.26
CA GLN A 661 7.41 -19.08 -22.08
C GLN A 661 6.99 -19.89 -23.30
N SER A 662 6.02 -19.36 -24.06
CA SER A 662 5.49 -19.99 -25.28
C SER A 662 6.52 -20.20 -26.39
N ASP A 663 7.60 -19.42 -26.38
CA ASP A 663 8.70 -19.50 -27.33
C ASP A 663 9.81 -20.47 -26.88
N GLY A 664 9.64 -21.13 -25.73
CA GLY A 664 10.61 -22.06 -25.14
C GLY A 664 11.71 -21.41 -24.31
N ALA A 665 11.80 -20.07 -24.26
CA ALA A 665 12.75 -19.37 -23.39
C ALA A 665 12.30 -19.42 -21.92
N LEU A 666 13.24 -19.30 -20.98
CA LEU A 666 12.90 -19.16 -19.56
C LEU A 666 12.16 -17.84 -19.32
N HIS A 667 11.23 -17.87 -18.37
CA HIS A 667 10.39 -16.73 -18.01
C HIS A 667 11.12 -15.80 -17.05
N ASP A 668 11.25 -14.53 -17.45
CA ASP A 668 11.82 -13.47 -16.62
C ASP A 668 10.68 -12.72 -15.92
N ALA A 669 10.55 -12.93 -14.62
CA ALA A 669 9.52 -12.34 -13.76
C ALA A 669 10.00 -11.00 -13.18
N VAL A 670 9.10 -10.02 -13.15
CA VAL A 670 9.34 -8.69 -12.56
C VAL A 670 8.65 -8.61 -11.20
N PHE A 671 9.41 -8.18 -10.20
CA PHE A 671 8.93 -8.01 -8.82
C PHE A 671 9.02 -6.54 -8.44
N VAL A 672 7.86 -5.89 -8.29
CA VAL A 672 7.77 -4.53 -7.72
C VAL A 672 7.84 -4.63 -6.19
N VAL A 673 8.72 -3.84 -5.59
CA VAL A 673 8.89 -3.78 -4.13
C VAL A 673 8.18 -2.57 -3.53
N GLY A 674 8.22 -1.42 -4.21
CA GLY A 674 7.47 -0.23 -3.79
C GLY A 674 7.93 1.06 -4.46
N SER A 675 7.18 2.13 -4.27
CA SER A 675 7.49 3.46 -4.82
C SER A 675 8.71 4.08 -4.13
N LEU A 676 9.58 4.72 -4.91
CA LEU A 676 10.69 5.54 -4.39
C LEU A 676 10.16 6.71 -3.55
N ALA A 677 9.08 7.34 -4.01
CA ALA A 677 8.49 8.52 -3.36
C ALA A 677 7.85 8.21 -1.99
N GLU A 678 7.49 6.95 -1.75
CA GLU A 678 6.96 6.50 -0.44
C GLU A 678 8.01 5.88 0.46
N SER A 679 9.16 5.50 -0.09
CA SER A 679 10.19 4.84 0.70
C SER A 679 10.76 5.79 1.76
N MET A 680 10.93 5.28 2.97
CA MET A 680 11.47 6.04 4.10
C MET A 680 12.93 5.64 4.31
N MET A 681 13.79 6.64 4.40
CA MET A 681 15.21 6.44 4.75
C MET A 681 15.39 6.70 6.24
N LEU A 682 15.62 5.63 7.01
CA LEU A 682 15.86 5.70 8.45
C LEU A 682 17.19 5.03 8.77
N ARG A 683 18.09 5.74 9.47
CA ARG A 683 19.41 5.22 9.84
C ARG A 683 20.24 4.72 8.63
N GLY A 684 20.09 5.40 7.48
CA GLY A 684 20.74 5.05 6.21
C GLY A 684 20.17 3.83 5.50
N MET A 685 19.11 3.21 6.03
CA MET A 685 18.45 2.04 5.47
C MET A 685 17.07 2.40 4.90
N ARG A 686 16.63 1.67 3.89
CA ARG A 686 15.35 1.91 3.20
C ARG A 686 14.23 1.03 3.77
N PHE A 687 13.10 1.64 4.07
CA PHE A 687 11.90 0.96 4.56
C PHE A 687 10.67 1.35 3.74
N TYR A 688 9.78 0.39 3.55
CA TYR A 688 8.51 0.62 2.86
C TYR A 688 7.36 0.70 3.89
N PRO A 689 6.53 1.76 3.84
CA PRO A 689 5.40 1.92 4.76
C PRO A 689 4.52 0.68 4.88
N MET A 690 4.20 0.04 3.74
CA MET A 690 3.36 -1.16 3.70
C MET A 690 3.92 -2.32 4.57
N ASP A 691 5.24 -2.49 4.65
CA ASP A 691 5.84 -3.58 5.45
C ASP A 691 5.70 -3.33 6.95
N ILE A 692 5.86 -2.08 7.38
CA ILE A 692 5.68 -1.67 8.77
C ILE A 692 4.19 -1.72 9.11
N GLU A 693 3.31 -1.19 8.27
CA GLU A 693 1.85 -1.23 8.46
C GLU A 693 1.32 -2.66 8.58
N ASN A 694 1.78 -3.59 7.72
CA ASN A 694 1.41 -5.00 7.84
C ASN A 694 1.85 -5.62 9.18
N THR A 695 2.90 -5.10 9.79
CA THR A 695 3.37 -5.53 11.11
C THR A 695 2.52 -4.92 12.22
N VAL A 696 2.20 -3.62 12.10
CA VAL A 696 1.31 -2.89 13.01
C VAL A 696 -0.08 -3.53 13.03
N LEU A 697 -0.68 -3.81 11.87
CA LEU A 697 -1.99 -4.47 11.76
C LEU A 697 -2.05 -5.84 12.46
N ARG A 698 -0.95 -6.60 12.46
CA ARG A 698 -0.87 -7.91 13.13
C ARG A 698 -0.54 -7.80 14.62
N SER A 699 -0.11 -6.64 15.09
CA SER A 699 0.39 -6.48 16.46
C SER A 699 -0.71 -6.55 17.51
N HIS A 700 -1.94 -6.15 17.17
CA HIS A 700 -3.07 -6.19 18.08
C HIS A 700 -4.41 -6.29 17.35
N LYS A 701 -5.34 -7.08 17.88
CA LYS A 701 -6.64 -7.39 17.26
C LYS A 701 -7.61 -6.20 17.16
N LYS A 702 -7.38 -5.15 17.95
CA LYS A 702 -8.21 -3.92 17.96
C LYS A 702 -7.71 -2.83 17.02
N ILE A 703 -6.74 -3.13 16.15
CA ILE A 703 -6.30 -2.18 15.13
C ILE A 703 -7.17 -2.42 13.89
N ASN A 704 -7.94 -1.41 13.48
CA ASN A 704 -8.80 -1.49 12.28
C ASN A 704 -7.99 -1.20 11.01
N GLU A 705 -7.35 -0.03 10.97
CA GLU A 705 -6.42 0.40 9.93
C GLU A 705 -5.25 1.15 10.58
N CYS A 706 -4.18 1.36 9.82
CA CYS A 706 -3.04 2.15 10.29
C CYS A 706 -2.32 2.82 9.11
N ALA A 707 -1.56 3.86 9.37
CA ALA A 707 -0.68 4.49 8.40
C ALA A 707 0.63 4.89 9.08
N VAL A 708 1.72 4.86 8.34
CA VAL A 708 3.04 5.25 8.86
C VAL A 708 3.69 6.30 7.98
N PHE A 709 4.40 7.23 8.62
CA PHE A 709 5.19 8.25 7.96
C PHE A 709 6.32 8.73 8.88
N THR A 710 7.21 9.56 8.35
CA THR A 710 8.30 10.17 9.12
C THR A 710 7.97 11.61 9.51
N TRP A 711 8.34 12.00 10.73
CA TRP A 711 8.31 13.38 11.21
C TRP A 711 9.55 13.67 12.05
N SER A 712 10.36 14.66 11.66
CA SER A 712 11.61 15.02 12.36
C SER A 712 12.52 13.80 12.62
N ASP A 713 12.74 12.97 11.59
CA ASP A 713 13.48 11.69 11.63
C ASP A 713 12.88 10.58 12.53
N LEU A 714 11.75 10.83 13.19
CA LEU A 714 11.00 9.84 13.95
C LEU A 714 10.01 9.09 13.06
N LEU A 715 9.85 7.80 13.33
CA LEU A 715 8.76 7.01 12.76
C LEU A 715 7.48 7.30 13.55
N VAL A 716 6.48 7.84 12.85
CA VAL A 716 5.13 8.07 13.37
C VAL A 716 4.22 6.95 12.86
N VAL A 717 3.46 6.35 13.78
CA VAL A 717 2.48 5.31 13.49
C VAL A 717 1.11 5.80 13.94
N VAL A 718 0.20 6.00 13.00
CA VAL A 718 -1.21 6.32 13.28
C VAL A 718 -2.03 5.04 13.19
N VAL A 719 -2.85 4.75 14.20
CA VAL A 719 -3.70 3.55 14.26
C VAL A 719 -5.13 3.90 14.59
N GLU A 720 -6.06 3.27 13.88
CA GLU A 720 -7.48 3.33 14.19
C GLU A 720 -7.85 2.28 15.23
N LEU A 721 -8.49 2.72 16.31
CA LEU A 721 -8.94 1.85 17.39
C LEU A 721 -10.31 1.23 17.08
N LEU A 722 -10.39 -0.09 17.19
CA LEU A 722 -11.62 -0.88 17.21
C LEU A 722 -11.95 -1.26 18.66
N GLY A 723 -12.49 -0.31 19.43
CA GLY A 723 -12.77 -0.50 20.85
C GLY A 723 -13.19 0.79 21.55
N GLU A 724 -13.16 0.77 22.88
CA GLU A 724 -13.38 1.97 23.70
C GLU A 724 -12.08 2.79 23.83
N GLU A 725 -12.19 4.11 23.97
CA GLU A 725 -11.03 5.01 24.15
C GLU A 725 -10.13 4.62 25.34
N SER A 726 -10.72 4.01 26.39
CA SER A 726 -10.00 3.49 27.56
C SER A 726 -8.94 2.44 27.22
N GLU A 727 -9.02 1.84 26.03
CA GLU A 727 -8.15 0.78 25.54
C GLU A 727 -7.07 1.31 24.57
N ALA A 728 -7.04 2.62 24.30
CA ALA A 728 -6.09 3.23 23.36
C ALA A 728 -4.63 2.97 23.77
N LEU A 729 -4.32 3.10 25.07
CA LEU A 729 -2.99 2.91 25.60
C LEU A 729 -2.47 1.47 25.51
N ASP A 730 -3.37 0.49 25.44
CA ASP A 730 -2.99 -0.92 25.29
C ASP A 730 -2.30 -1.20 23.94
N LEU A 731 -2.54 -0.36 22.93
CA LEU A 731 -1.96 -0.54 21.59
C LEU A 731 -0.48 -0.15 21.53
N VAL A 732 -0.03 0.80 22.35
CA VAL A 732 1.27 1.47 22.21
C VAL A 732 2.44 0.50 22.32
N HIS A 733 2.43 -0.37 23.35
CA HIS A 733 3.51 -1.34 23.56
C HIS A 733 3.53 -2.43 22.48
N PRO A 734 2.44 -3.16 22.19
CA PRO A 734 2.41 -4.17 21.12
C PRO A 734 2.88 -3.64 19.76
N ILE A 735 2.47 -2.42 19.38
CA ILE A 735 2.91 -1.75 18.15
C ILE A 735 4.42 -1.53 18.18
N THR A 736 4.91 -0.83 19.21
CA THR A 736 6.34 -0.46 19.33
C THR A 736 7.23 -1.71 19.38
N ALA A 737 6.82 -2.73 20.13
CA ALA A 737 7.54 -3.99 20.27
C ALA A 737 7.59 -4.78 18.95
N SER A 738 6.48 -4.85 18.22
CA SER A 738 6.39 -5.60 16.96
C SER A 738 7.21 -4.94 15.84
N VAL A 739 7.13 -3.61 15.73
CA VAL A 739 7.94 -2.86 14.75
C VAL A 739 9.43 -2.98 15.07
N LEU A 740 9.81 -2.87 16.34
CA LEU A 740 11.20 -3.07 16.75
C LEU A 740 11.71 -4.46 16.43
N ARG A 741 10.91 -5.50 16.72
CA ARG A 741 11.31 -6.90 16.51
C ARG A 741 11.48 -7.24 15.03
N GLU A 742 10.53 -6.86 14.18
CA GLU A 742 10.54 -7.23 12.75
C GLU A 742 11.39 -6.29 11.88
N HIS A 743 11.43 -4.98 12.20
CA HIS A 743 12.08 -3.96 11.35
C HIS A 743 13.35 -3.38 11.95
N GLN A 744 13.62 -3.62 13.24
CA GLN A 744 14.75 -3.04 13.96
C GLN A 744 14.72 -1.50 13.91
N LEU A 745 13.51 -0.95 14.03
CA LEU A 745 13.20 0.47 14.09
C LEU A 745 12.49 0.78 15.40
N ILE A 746 12.80 1.94 15.97
CA ILE A 746 12.07 2.48 17.10
C ILE A 746 10.92 3.34 16.54
N VAL A 747 9.70 3.07 17.01
CA VAL A 747 8.56 3.94 16.78
C VAL A 747 8.70 5.14 17.71
N GLY A 748 8.77 6.34 17.16
CA GLY A 748 8.93 7.56 17.94
C GLY A 748 7.62 8.14 18.43
N VAL A 749 6.56 8.04 17.63
CA VAL A 749 5.22 8.51 18.00
C VAL A 749 4.17 7.47 17.62
N VAL A 750 3.29 7.14 18.55
CA VAL A 750 2.07 6.35 18.28
C VAL A 750 0.86 7.27 18.47
N VAL A 751 0.06 7.41 17.43
CA VAL A 751 -1.17 8.22 17.45
C VAL A 751 -2.35 7.27 17.33
N VAL A 752 -3.24 7.27 18.31
CA VAL A 752 -4.46 6.48 18.30
C VAL A 752 -5.62 7.39 17.94
N VAL A 753 -6.37 7.02 16.91
CA VAL A 753 -7.47 7.82 16.35
C VAL A 753 -8.76 6.99 16.26
N ASP A 754 -9.87 7.68 16.09
CA ASP A 754 -11.16 7.07 15.77
C ASP A 754 -11.14 6.33 14.43
N ARG A 755 -12.11 5.43 14.28
CA ARG A 755 -12.34 4.69 13.03
C ARG A 755 -12.59 5.64 11.86
N ASP A 756 -12.17 5.23 10.67
CA ASP A 756 -12.33 5.95 9.40
C ASP A 756 -11.52 7.27 9.29
N THR A 757 -10.62 7.54 10.24
CA THR A 757 -9.67 8.67 10.19
C THR A 757 -8.57 8.43 9.15
N VAL A 758 -8.04 7.20 9.06
CA VAL A 758 -7.03 6.82 8.07
C VAL A 758 -7.71 6.61 6.73
N ARG A 759 -7.72 7.66 5.92
CA ARG A 759 -8.36 7.64 4.61
C ARG A 759 -7.61 6.74 3.62
N VAL A 760 -8.37 5.86 3.00
CA VAL A 760 -7.95 5.02 1.88
C VAL A 760 -8.67 5.52 0.63
N ASP A 761 -7.93 5.69 -0.45
CA ASP A 761 -8.53 5.99 -1.73
C ASP A 761 -9.23 4.76 -2.34
N PHE A 762 -9.84 4.96 -3.49
CA PHE A 762 -10.60 3.94 -4.20
C PHE A 762 -9.72 2.88 -4.88
N TYR A 763 -8.44 3.14 -5.09
CA TYR A 763 -7.46 2.15 -5.52
C TYR A 763 -6.99 1.28 -4.35
N GLY A 764 -7.28 1.70 -3.11
CA GLY A 764 -6.89 1.02 -1.89
C GLY A 764 -5.62 1.59 -1.26
N GLU A 765 -5.12 2.73 -1.75
CA GLU A 765 -3.93 3.42 -1.25
C GLU A 765 -4.25 4.33 -0.07
N LYS A 766 -3.35 4.38 0.92
CA LYS A 766 -3.53 5.22 2.10
C LYS A 766 -3.05 6.64 1.79
N GLN A 767 -3.84 7.65 2.17
CA GLN A 767 -3.49 9.06 1.99
C GLN A 767 -2.52 9.56 3.08
N ARG A 768 -1.31 8.97 3.12
CA ARG A 768 -0.31 9.18 4.17
C ARG A 768 0.12 10.63 4.32
N ILE A 769 0.27 11.36 3.21
CA ILE A 769 0.69 12.77 3.25
C ILE A 769 -0.39 13.66 3.83
N LEU A 770 -1.66 13.48 3.43
CA LEU A 770 -2.76 14.21 4.04
C LEU A 770 -2.80 13.97 5.55
N LEU A 771 -2.66 12.72 5.97
CA LEU A 771 -2.63 12.36 7.39
C LEU A 771 -1.43 12.97 8.13
N ARG A 772 -0.25 12.97 7.50
CA ARG A 772 0.95 13.63 8.05
C ARG A 772 0.75 15.13 8.18
N ASP A 773 0.22 15.79 7.16
CA ASP A 773 0.05 17.24 7.15
C ASP A 773 -0.99 17.63 8.21
N ASN A 774 -2.08 16.88 8.36
CA ASN A 774 -3.04 17.06 9.45
C ASN A 774 -2.38 16.88 10.82
N PHE A 775 -1.50 15.88 10.98
CA PHE A 775 -0.76 15.67 12.23
C PHE A 775 0.22 16.81 12.53
N VAL A 776 0.97 17.28 11.52
CA VAL A 776 1.97 18.36 11.68
C VAL A 776 1.31 19.71 11.97
N ASN A 777 0.13 19.95 11.39
CA ASN A 777 -0.63 21.20 11.56
C ASN A 777 -1.58 21.18 12.77
N ASP A 778 -1.57 20.10 13.58
CA ASP A 778 -2.47 19.94 14.73
C ASP A 778 -3.96 19.97 14.35
N GLU A 779 -4.28 19.47 13.15
CA GLU A 779 -5.65 19.33 12.59
C GLU A 779 -6.21 17.91 12.76
N LEU A 780 -5.41 16.99 13.28
CA LEU A 780 -5.83 15.63 13.64
C LEU A 780 -6.41 15.67 15.06
N ASP A 781 -7.55 14.99 15.28
CA ASP A 781 -8.19 14.85 16.60
C ASP A 781 -7.93 13.43 17.14
N PRO A 782 -6.80 13.19 17.83
CA PRO A 782 -6.46 11.87 18.32
C PRO A 782 -7.11 11.56 19.67
N ILE A 783 -7.51 10.29 19.84
CA ILE A 783 -7.87 9.73 21.14
C ILE A 783 -6.67 9.80 22.09
N TYR A 784 -5.48 9.48 21.58
CA TYR A 784 -4.25 9.51 22.37
C TYR A 784 -3.00 9.69 21.50
N VAL A 785 -2.00 10.41 22.03
CA VAL A 785 -0.66 10.56 21.40
C VAL A 785 0.42 10.10 22.38
N SER A 786 1.12 9.02 22.04
CA SER A 786 2.28 8.52 22.79
C SER A 786 3.56 9.01 22.16
N TYR A 787 4.30 9.86 22.87
CA TYR A 787 5.70 10.18 22.53
C TYR A 787 6.62 9.19 23.20
N ASN A 788 7.22 8.31 22.41
CA ASN A 788 8.15 7.30 22.91
C ASN A 788 9.52 7.96 23.14
N MET A 789 9.87 8.19 24.41
CA MET A 789 11.06 8.92 24.83
C MET A 789 12.38 8.15 24.68
#